data_AF-A0A3Q1NL05-F1
#
_entry.id   AF-A0A3Q1NL05-F1
#
_cell.length_a   1.000
_cell.length_b   1.000
_cell.length_c   1.000
_cell.angle_alpha   90.00
_cell.angle_beta   90.00
_cell.angle_gamma   90.00
#
_symmetry.space_group_name_H-M   'P 1'
#
loop_
_entity.id
_entity.type
_entity.pdbx_description
1 polymer ?
#
loop_
_entity_poly.entity_id
_entity_poly.type
_entity_poly.pdbx_seq_one_letter_code
_entity_poly.pdbx_strand_id
1 'polypeptide(L)'
;MWEILVGEPIATCLSPSVYDMICKLGFEVRESCDISSIVTQNGEVCWKKITDCMVYTESAQGLDHPESVRLLGPVCQAVHLHLSSLPEGQFEMRYAPALQWTGVPELFPEILGALRSPESPSICLSLMKLSSCLERALGDVYLLIGKDCPFLLRDLLASEELAQVFGQPVMDVLKVFVGSPRGLNLRNVLWHGFAAPQEVPPKYCSMMVLLTAGLGQLLTGFLQQTNFTLAHRPFVTLTSLEDLIVFPDVTSEVLSVLEEVMKKSTFILKIMLPYWEVALTKLKSHRFADCAILLLMQLETGLRRVFAEVNECPKRLLTAEILAKHLNDGKINQLPLFLGEPAMEFLWDFLNHQEGPRLRDRLSHGEVSLPEFPKEAASQLLAFCFVLLLRFIDEDLLAVFKEKAAVGSLINLAGTYVSRCHPASQLKKQVLSCEGSVGAWPLLPLPEEAEREPVRSEGDSETDVCSSLITEIVAELCCHVPETHRAAHLPGPLPPEEWPRLLHVLCSIPVQTLFCPRAVLEVLAVLRRVSVHCRRVCGQVAVCVELRRRQWEDRSLRSRQRRNYLRLVRSMKLLSPMLYLILLLIALELINIHMVLGKNASEYQQYLRFLKCILQYTENLAACTRQDRNKWDDAVRLTHTALLKIWTFIEKKQMLMHLAEKSTIKVV
;
A
#
# COMPACT_ATOMS: atom_id res chain seq x y z
N MET A 1 5.64 28.61 28.23
CA MET A 1 5.26 29.65 27.28
C MET A 1 6.31 29.63 26.18
N TRP A 2 5.95 29.20 24.97
CA TRP A 2 6.78 29.33 23.78
C TRP A 2 5.85 29.87 22.71
N GLU A 3 5.85 31.20 22.57
CA GLU A 3 5.35 31.86 21.39
C GLU A 3 6.27 31.43 20.25
N ILE A 4 5.73 30.70 19.28
CA ILE A 4 6.39 30.56 17.99
C ILE A 4 6.20 31.91 17.33
N LEU A 5 7.18 32.78 17.57
CA LEU A 5 7.37 34.02 16.84
C LEU A 5 7.41 33.68 15.35
N VAL A 6 6.40 34.17 14.64
CA VAL A 6 6.37 34.26 13.18
C VAL A 6 7.61 35.06 12.77
N GLY A 7 8.69 34.39 12.35
CA GLY A 7 9.87 35.07 11.82
C GLY A 7 11.22 34.38 11.96
N GLU A 8 11.44 33.47 12.91
CA GLU A 8 12.73 32.76 13.00
C GLU A 8 12.74 31.51 12.09
N PRO A 9 13.80 31.30 11.30
CA PRO A 9 13.93 30.08 10.50
C PRO A 9 14.04 28.87 11.43
N ILE A 10 13.13 27.90 11.26
CA ILE A 10 13.19 26.61 11.98
C ILE A 10 14.56 25.99 11.71
N ALA A 11 15.37 25.90 12.77
CA ALA A 11 16.75 25.38 12.71
C ALA A 11 16.81 23.85 12.88
N THR A 12 15.80 23.26 13.53
CA THR A 12 15.69 21.81 13.77
C THR A 12 14.23 21.38 13.89
N CYS A 13 13.93 20.15 13.47
CA CYS A 13 12.64 19.47 13.76
C CYS A 13 12.78 18.36 14.81
N LEU A 14 13.92 18.30 15.51
CA LEU A 14 14.11 17.44 16.66
C LEU A 14 13.63 18.16 17.92
N SER A 15 12.96 17.42 18.81
CA SER A 15 12.69 17.96 20.15
C SER A 15 14.02 18.16 20.92
N PRO A 16 14.12 19.10 21.86
CA PRO A 16 15.38 19.40 22.54
C PRO A 16 16.08 18.18 23.13
N SER A 17 15.32 17.28 23.78
CA SER A 17 15.88 16.03 24.34
C SER A 17 16.40 15.07 23.29
N VAL A 18 15.74 14.98 22.13
CA VAL A 18 16.17 14.13 21.01
C VAL A 18 17.38 14.75 20.31
N TYR A 19 17.39 16.08 20.14
CA TYR A 19 18.52 16.81 19.60
C TYR A 19 19.77 16.62 20.47
N ASP A 20 19.66 16.81 21.78
CA ASP A 20 20.78 16.62 22.69
C ASP A 20 21.28 15.17 22.69
N MET A 21 20.37 14.18 22.66
CA MET A 21 20.70 12.76 22.59
C MET A 21 21.46 12.38 21.31
N ILE A 22 21.07 12.89 20.14
CA ILE A 22 21.65 12.50 18.85
C ILE A 22 22.87 13.36 18.50
N CYS A 23 22.80 14.67 18.72
CA CYS A 23 23.77 15.60 18.18
C CYS A 23 24.92 15.90 19.15
N LYS A 24 24.71 15.72 20.46
CA LYS A 24 25.68 16.09 21.50
C LYS A 24 26.19 14.88 22.27
N LEU A 25 25.29 14.13 22.89
CA LEU A 25 25.61 13.13 23.91
C LEU A 25 26.61 12.07 23.42
N GLY A 26 27.62 11.79 24.25
CA GLY A 26 28.74 10.89 23.97
C GLY A 26 29.85 11.50 23.10
N PHE A 27 29.63 12.65 22.47
CA PHE A 27 30.66 13.36 21.71
C PHE A 27 31.28 14.53 22.48
N GLU A 28 30.73 14.87 23.64
CA GLU A 28 31.38 15.73 24.64
C GLU A 28 32.60 15.07 25.29
N VAL A 29 32.64 13.74 25.31
CA VAL A 29 33.72 12.95 25.89
C VAL A 29 34.92 12.96 24.94
N ARG A 30 36.02 13.60 25.36
CA ARG A 30 37.26 13.71 24.56
C ARG A 30 38.22 12.53 24.72
N GLU A 31 37.85 11.52 25.49
CA GLU A 31 38.68 10.33 25.68
C GLU A 31 38.80 9.55 24.37
N SER A 32 40.03 9.25 23.95
CA SER A 32 40.29 8.47 22.75
C SER A 32 40.18 6.98 23.04
N CYS A 33 39.21 6.30 22.41
CA CYS A 33 39.15 4.85 22.44
C CYS A 33 40.10 4.26 21.38
N ASP A 34 40.97 3.32 21.78
CA ASP A 34 41.83 2.61 20.83
C ASP A 34 41.00 1.64 19.97
N ILE A 35 41.10 1.76 18.65
CA ILE A 35 40.42 0.88 17.70
C ILE A 35 40.83 -0.59 17.89
N SER A 36 42.06 -0.87 18.33
CA SER A 36 42.54 -2.24 18.56
C SER A 36 41.72 -2.99 19.61
N SER A 37 41.05 -2.27 20.51
CA SER A 37 40.15 -2.83 21.53
C SER A 37 38.75 -3.17 21.00
N ILE A 38 38.38 -2.62 19.83
CA ILE A 38 37.05 -2.77 19.21
C ILE A 38 37.13 -3.72 18.02
N VAL A 39 38.21 -3.68 17.24
CA VAL A 39 38.37 -4.48 16.02
C VAL A 39 39.79 -5.05 15.94
N THR A 40 39.90 -6.34 15.64
CA THR A 40 41.19 -6.99 15.42
C THR A 40 41.80 -6.59 14.07
N GLN A 41 43.09 -6.93 13.85
CA GLN A 41 43.75 -6.64 12.56
C GLN A 41 43.02 -7.30 11.37
N ASN A 42 42.38 -8.45 11.59
CA ASN A 42 41.64 -9.21 10.57
C ASN A 42 40.20 -8.71 10.36
N GLY A 43 39.75 -7.70 11.11
CA GLY A 43 38.40 -7.16 10.99
C GLY A 43 37.35 -7.81 11.90
N GLU A 44 37.76 -8.65 12.85
CA GLU A 44 36.83 -9.26 13.81
C GLU A 44 36.38 -8.24 14.87
N VAL A 45 35.07 -8.18 15.13
CA VAL A 45 34.46 -7.24 16.07
C VAL A 45 34.55 -7.78 17.49
N CYS A 46 35.24 -7.04 18.37
CA CYS A 46 35.29 -7.32 19.79
C CYS A 46 34.02 -6.81 20.49
N TRP A 47 32.99 -7.66 20.51
CA TRP A 47 31.69 -7.32 21.10
C TRP A 47 31.77 -6.91 22.57
N LYS A 48 32.65 -7.54 23.35
CA LYS A 48 32.82 -7.23 24.78
C LYS A 48 33.02 -5.73 25.04
N LYS A 49 33.92 -5.10 24.28
CA LYS A 49 34.21 -3.66 24.43
C LYS A 49 32.99 -2.78 24.13
N ILE A 50 32.14 -3.20 23.19
CA ILE A 50 30.92 -2.48 22.79
C ILE A 50 29.81 -2.71 23.83
N THR A 51 29.63 -3.95 24.29
CA THR A 51 28.59 -4.32 25.25
C THR A 51 28.88 -3.81 26.66
N ASP A 52 30.15 -3.64 27.02
CA ASP A 52 30.57 -3.02 28.29
C ASP A 52 30.12 -1.55 28.41
N CYS A 53 29.73 -0.90 27.29
CA CYS A 53 29.13 0.43 27.30
C CYS A 53 27.63 0.42 27.67
N MET A 54 26.98 -0.75 27.76
CA MET A 54 25.55 -0.84 28.09
C MET A 54 25.34 -0.69 29.59
N VAL A 55 24.57 0.30 29.98
CA VAL A 55 24.20 0.55 31.38
C VAL A 55 22.75 0.15 31.60
N TYR A 56 22.52 -0.61 32.67
CA TYR A 56 21.20 -1.09 33.06
C TYR A 56 20.72 -0.30 34.27
N THR A 57 19.42 0.00 34.27
CA THR A 57 18.74 0.68 35.38
C THR A 57 18.79 -0.17 36.66
N GLU A 58 18.63 0.48 37.83
CA GLU A 58 18.73 -0.17 39.16
C GLU A 58 17.78 -1.36 39.36
N SER A 59 16.65 -1.42 38.62
CA SER A 59 15.73 -2.55 38.65
C SER A 59 16.18 -3.75 37.80
N ALA A 60 17.34 -3.66 37.12
CA ALA A 60 17.92 -4.62 36.17
C ALA A 60 16.99 -5.07 35.02
N GLN A 61 15.83 -4.43 34.85
CA GLN A 61 14.81 -4.80 33.85
C GLN A 61 14.82 -3.90 32.61
N GLY A 62 15.62 -2.82 32.58
CA GLY A 62 15.67 -1.90 31.44
C GLY A 62 17.02 -1.19 31.28
N LEU A 63 17.30 -0.76 30.05
CA LEU A 63 18.51 -0.01 29.68
C LEU A 63 18.41 1.46 30.09
N ASP A 64 19.47 1.99 30.68
CA ASP A 64 19.72 3.43 30.76
C ASP A 64 20.26 3.89 29.40
N HIS A 65 19.34 4.34 28.56
CA HIS A 65 19.66 4.70 27.17
C HIS A 65 20.57 5.94 27.09
N PRO A 66 20.29 7.06 27.80
CA PRO A 66 21.21 8.21 27.81
C PRO A 66 22.63 7.82 28.20
N GLU A 67 22.81 7.10 29.30
CA GLU A 67 24.15 6.75 29.78
C GLU A 67 24.85 5.79 28.80
N SER A 68 24.12 4.81 28.26
CA SER A 68 24.66 3.90 27.23
C SER A 68 25.11 4.65 25.98
N VAL A 69 24.34 5.63 25.50
CA VAL A 69 24.73 6.49 24.37
C VAL A 69 26.00 7.29 24.70
N ARG A 70 26.07 7.84 25.91
CA ARG A 70 27.24 8.60 26.39
C ARG A 70 28.53 7.77 26.32
N LEU A 71 28.48 6.53 26.79
CA LEU A 71 29.63 5.62 26.76
C LEU A 71 29.96 5.07 25.37
N LEU A 72 28.95 4.93 24.49
CA LEU A 72 29.15 4.50 23.10
C LEU A 72 29.75 5.59 22.21
N GLY A 73 29.62 6.87 22.55
CA GLY A 73 30.10 7.98 21.72
C GLY A 73 31.58 7.89 21.31
N PRO A 74 32.53 7.67 22.25
CA PRO A 74 33.95 7.46 21.94
C PRO A 74 34.21 6.22 21.07
N VAL A 75 33.43 5.14 21.27
CA VAL A 75 33.51 3.92 20.44
C VAL A 75 33.09 4.24 19.01
N CYS A 76 31.96 4.95 18.82
CA CYS A 76 31.50 5.38 17.51
C CYS A 76 32.53 6.26 16.79
N GLN A 77 33.18 7.17 17.53
CA GLN A 77 34.23 8.02 17.01
C GLN A 77 35.45 7.22 16.51
N ALA A 78 35.94 6.26 17.30
CA ALA A 78 37.06 5.41 16.92
C ALA A 78 36.75 4.57 15.68
N VAL A 79 35.55 3.97 15.63
CA VAL A 79 35.08 3.19 14.47
C VAL A 79 34.96 4.05 13.22
N HIS A 80 34.45 5.27 13.35
CA HIS A 80 34.35 6.20 12.23
C HIS A 80 35.73 6.55 11.65
N LEU A 81 36.70 6.89 12.51
CA LEU A 81 38.06 7.19 12.06
C LEU A 81 38.69 5.99 11.34
N HIS A 82 38.51 4.78 11.89
CA HIS A 82 38.99 3.54 11.28
C HIS A 82 38.39 3.29 9.91
N LEU A 83 37.05 3.24 9.80
CA LEU A 83 36.38 2.97 8.53
C LEU A 83 36.65 4.04 7.47
N SER A 84 36.70 5.32 7.86
CA SER A 84 37.03 6.41 6.95
C SER A 84 38.47 6.35 6.44
N SER A 85 39.40 5.82 7.23
CA SER A 85 40.82 5.65 6.84
C SER A 85 41.10 4.42 5.97
N LEU A 86 40.19 3.44 5.97
CA LEU A 86 40.40 2.18 5.24
C LEU A 86 40.22 2.37 3.73
N PRO A 87 41.18 1.92 2.90
CA PRO A 87 40.99 1.79 1.46
C PRO A 87 39.86 0.81 1.12
N GLU A 88 39.18 1.01 -0.01
CA GLU A 88 38.03 0.21 -0.44
C GLU A 88 38.34 -1.29 -0.52
N GLY A 89 39.43 -1.69 -1.19
CA GLY A 89 39.83 -3.09 -1.26
C GLY A 89 40.19 -3.72 0.10
N GLN A 90 40.65 -2.93 1.08
CA GLN A 90 40.88 -3.45 2.44
C GLN A 90 39.57 -3.63 3.20
N PHE A 91 38.60 -2.74 3.01
CA PHE A 91 37.27 -2.93 3.59
C PHE A 91 36.61 -4.19 3.02
N GLU A 92 36.64 -4.36 1.68
CA GLU A 92 36.06 -5.52 1.02
C GLU A 92 36.67 -6.82 1.55
N MET A 93 38.00 -6.89 1.62
CA MET A 93 38.71 -8.06 2.15
C MET A 93 38.31 -8.37 3.60
N ARG A 94 38.20 -7.35 4.48
CA ARG A 94 38.00 -7.55 5.93
C ARG A 94 36.54 -7.76 6.32
N TYR A 95 35.60 -7.08 5.67
CA TYR A 95 34.21 -7.01 6.14
C TYR A 95 33.19 -7.57 5.14
N ALA A 96 33.44 -7.56 3.83
CA ALA A 96 32.44 -8.03 2.86
C ALA A 96 32.00 -9.50 3.08
N PRO A 97 32.87 -10.45 3.49
CA PRO A 97 32.44 -11.81 3.83
C PRO A 97 31.40 -11.84 4.95
N ALA A 98 31.58 -10.98 5.97
CA ALA A 98 30.69 -10.88 7.12
C ALA A 98 29.43 -10.04 6.85
N LEU A 99 29.25 -9.50 5.63
CA LEU A 99 28.08 -8.72 5.24
C LEU A 99 27.16 -9.47 4.26
N GLN A 100 27.59 -10.64 3.76
CA GLN A 100 26.80 -11.46 2.83
C GLN A 100 25.46 -11.91 3.42
N TRP A 101 25.40 -12.12 4.73
CA TRP A 101 24.18 -12.55 5.43
C TRP A 101 23.02 -11.55 5.35
N THR A 102 23.28 -10.32 4.88
CA THR A 102 22.21 -9.32 4.70
C THR A 102 21.38 -9.56 3.45
N GLY A 103 21.89 -10.37 2.51
CA GLY A 103 21.29 -10.57 1.19
C GLY A 103 21.43 -9.37 0.24
N VAL A 104 22.10 -8.28 0.67
CA VAL A 104 22.30 -7.05 -0.12
C VAL A 104 23.71 -6.45 0.08
N PRO A 105 24.80 -7.24 -0.07
CA PRO A 105 26.17 -6.81 0.24
C PRO A 105 26.65 -5.60 -0.59
N GLU A 106 26.09 -5.37 -1.77
CA GLU A 106 26.37 -4.23 -2.65
C GLU A 106 26.00 -2.87 -2.04
N LEU A 107 25.18 -2.85 -1.00
CA LEU A 107 24.83 -1.63 -0.28
C LEU A 107 26.03 -1.00 0.46
N PHE A 108 26.95 -1.81 0.97
CA PHE A 108 27.98 -1.34 1.90
C PHE A 108 29.10 -0.52 1.24
N PRO A 109 29.63 -0.88 0.06
CA PRO A 109 30.57 -0.02 -0.67
C PRO A 109 29.99 1.37 -0.94
N GLU A 110 28.70 1.45 -1.30
CA GLU A 110 28.02 2.73 -1.51
C GLU A 110 27.98 3.58 -0.23
N ILE A 111 27.65 2.97 0.91
CA ILE A 111 27.63 3.67 2.21
C ILE A 111 29.02 4.19 2.57
N LEU A 112 30.09 3.43 2.29
CA LEU A 112 31.45 3.88 2.54
C LEU A 112 31.85 5.06 1.64
N GLY A 113 31.44 5.04 0.38
CA GLY A 113 31.60 6.19 -0.52
C GLY A 113 30.98 7.45 0.09
N ALA A 114 29.74 7.34 0.61
CA ALA A 114 29.05 8.43 1.29
C ALA A 114 29.75 8.89 2.59
N LEU A 115 30.37 7.98 3.34
CA LEU A 115 31.13 8.31 4.56
C LEU A 115 32.42 9.08 4.26
N ARG A 116 33.09 8.79 3.14
CA ARG A 116 34.35 9.45 2.73
C ARG A 116 34.13 10.83 2.10
N SER A 117 33.02 11.00 1.39
CA SER A 117 32.61 12.28 0.81
C SER A 117 31.18 12.60 1.24
N PRO A 118 30.99 13.09 2.48
CA PRO A 118 29.68 13.36 3.02
C PRO A 118 29.07 14.60 2.35
N GLU A 119 28.51 14.42 1.16
CA GLU A 119 27.56 15.37 0.59
C GLU A 119 26.31 15.38 1.47
N SER A 120 25.86 16.55 1.93
CA SER A 120 24.53 16.66 2.53
C SER A 120 23.49 16.26 1.49
N PRO A 121 22.65 15.21 1.65
CA PRO A 121 22.25 14.46 2.85
C PRO A 121 22.60 12.93 2.84
N SER A 122 23.73 12.56 2.25
CA SER A 122 24.13 11.16 1.96
C SER A 122 24.12 10.25 3.20
N ILE A 123 24.57 10.76 4.35
CA ILE A 123 24.63 10.00 5.62
C ILE A 123 23.25 9.55 6.08
N CYS A 124 22.27 10.45 6.02
CA CYS A 124 20.89 10.16 6.41
C CYS A 124 20.28 9.11 5.49
N LEU A 125 20.51 9.23 4.18
CA LEU A 125 20.05 8.24 3.19
C LEU A 125 20.70 6.87 3.43
N SER A 126 22.01 6.84 3.66
CA SER A 126 22.77 5.62 4.00
C SER A 126 22.23 4.94 5.25
N LEU A 127 21.96 5.70 6.32
CA LEU A 127 21.37 5.16 7.54
C LEU A 127 19.96 4.60 7.34
N MET A 128 19.10 5.27 6.56
CA MET A 128 17.77 4.75 6.24
C MET A 128 17.88 3.40 5.50
N LYS A 129 18.70 3.33 4.45
CA LYS A 129 18.94 2.11 3.67
C LYS A 129 19.53 0.99 4.54
N LEU A 130 20.52 1.31 5.37
CA LEU A 130 21.16 0.37 6.28
C LEU A 130 20.19 -0.16 7.33
N SER A 131 19.35 0.70 7.91
CA SER A 131 18.35 0.29 8.90
C SER A 131 17.28 -0.62 8.29
N SER A 132 16.79 -0.31 7.08
CA SER A 132 15.85 -1.17 6.34
C SER A 132 16.47 -2.53 5.98
N CYS A 133 17.72 -2.53 5.51
CA CYS A 133 18.46 -3.74 5.18
C CYS A 133 18.66 -4.63 6.42
N LEU A 134 19.10 -4.03 7.53
CA LEU A 134 19.29 -4.73 8.79
C LEU A 134 17.99 -5.29 9.35
N GLU A 135 16.90 -4.52 9.31
CA GLU A 135 15.58 -4.97 9.76
C GLU A 135 15.10 -6.21 8.99
N ARG A 136 15.26 -6.21 7.65
CA ARG A 136 14.97 -7.39 6.83
C ARG A 136 15.86 -8.58 7.18
N ALA A 137 17.17 -8.36 7.26
CA ALA A 137 18.14 -9.42 7.50
C ALA A 137 17.94 -10.07 8.88
N LEU A 138 17.66 -9.27 9.92
CA LEU A 138 17.31 -9.77 11.25
C LEU A 138 16.02 -10.59 11.21
N GLY A 139 15.02 -10.22 10.40
CA GLY A 139 13.83 -11.03 10.22
C GLY A 139 14.10 -12.38 9.54
N ASP A 140 15.08 -12.46 8.63
CA ASP A 140 15.51 -13.74 8.05
C ASP A 140 16.18 -14.63 9.12
N VAL A 141 17.01 -14.02 9.98
CA VAL A 141 17.65 -14.73 11.11
C VAL A 141 16.62 -15.19 12.14
N TYR A 142 15.62 -14.37 12.46
CA TYR A 142 14.53 -14.73 13.36
C TYR A 142 13.84 -16.03 12.91
N LEU A 143 13.61 -16.18 11.61
CA LEU A 143 12.95 -17.35 11.02
C LEU A 143 13.78 -18.65 11.03
N LEU A 144 15.04 -18.59 11.48
CA LEU A 144 15.80 -19.81 11.79
C LEU A 144 15.20 -20.57 12.97
N ILE A 145 14.57 -19.86 13.91
CA ILE A 145 14.05 -20.41 15.17
C ILE A 145 12.53 -20.18 15.27
N GLY A 146 12.07 -18.97 14.97
CA GLY A 146 10.67 -18.55 15.06
C GLY A 146 9.83 -18.97 13.83
N LYS A 147 8.53 -18.68 13.88
CA LYS A 147 7.58 -18.99 12.80
C LYS A 147 7.02 -17.74 12.11
N ASP A 148 6.57 -16.77 12.91
CA ASP A 148 5.95 -15.54 12.43
C ASP A 148 6.80 -14.34 12.85
N CYS A 149 7.57 -13.79 11.90
CA CYS A 149 8.44 -12.64 12.15
C CYS A 149 7.63 -11.45 12.69
N PRO A 150 8.03 -10.84 13.83
CA PRO A 150 7.39 -9.64 14.33
C PRO A 150 7.34 -8.52 13.28
N PHE A 151 6.22 -7.79 13.23
CA PHE A 151 6.03 -6.70 12.28
C PHE A 151 6.79 -5.42 12.67
N LEU A 152 6.93 -5.15 13.97
CA LEU A 152 7.63 -3.96 14.46
C LEU A 152 9.09 -4.29 14.77
N LEU A 153 10.03 -3.48 14.24
CA LEU A 153 11.46 -3.61 14.53
C LEU A 153 11.76 -3.68 16.04
N ARG A 154 11.07 -2.88 16.86
CA ARG A 154 11.24 -2.91 18.31
C ARG A 154 10.96 -4.29 18.90
N ASP A 155 9.90 -4.94 18.43
CA ASP A 155 9.48 -6.24 18.94
C ASP A 155 10.39 -7.35 18.39
N LEU A 156 10.86 -7.20 17.14
CA LEU A 156 11.91 -8.05 16.57
C LEU A 156 13.21 -7.98 17.40
N LEU A 157 13.69 -6.78 17.74
CA LEU A 157 14.91 -6.60 18.55
C LEU A 157 14.75 -7.07 20.01
N ALA A 158 13.51 -7.18 20.50
CA ALA A 158 13.19 -7.69 21.83
C ALA A 158 12.95 -9.21 21.87
N SER A 159 13.02 -9.89 20.71
CA SER A 159 12.73 -11.32 20.60
C SER A 159 13.82 -12.19 21.25
N GLU A 160 13.39 -13.28 21.88
CA GLU A 160 14.30 -14.28 22.46
C GLU A 160 15.05 -15.04 21.36
N GLU A 161 14.43 -15.21 20.19
CA GLU A 161 15.00 -15.89 19.03
C GLU A 161 16.26 -15.19 18.54
N LEU A 162 16.26 -13.86 18.41
CA LEU A 162 17.48 -13.13 18.05
C LEU A 162 18.48 -13.08 19.20
N ALA A 163 18.02 -12.99 20.45
CA ALA A 163 18.90 -13.05 21.61
C ALA A 163 19.61 -14.42 21.73
N GLN A 164 18.99 -15.51 21.29
CA GLN A 164 19.60 -16.84 21.24
C GLN A 164 20.73 -16.92 20.21
N VAL A 165 20.60 -16.22 19.08
CA VAL A 165 21.61 -16.21 18.01
C VAL A 165 22.76 -15.25 18.32
N PHE A 166 22.45 -14.02 18.71
CA PHE A 166 23.44 -12.94 18.83
C PHE A 166 23.85 -12.64 20.27
N GLY A 167 23.07 -13.09 21.25
CA GLY A 167 23.25 -12.75 22.67
C GLY A 167 22.49 -11.48 23.07
N GLN A 168 21.92 -11.50 24.29
CA GLN A 168 21.15 -10.39 24.83
C GLN A 168 21.91 -9.04 24.84
N PRO A 169 23.20 -8.97 25.27
CA PRO A 169 23.92 -7.70 25.29
C PRO A 169 24.11 -7.07 23.91
N VAL A 170 24.26 -7.90 22.86
CA VAL A 170 24.38 -7.44 21.47
C VAL A 170 23.06 -6.85 20.98
N MET A 171 21.94 -7.51 21.28
CA MET A 171 20.62 -7.01 20.95
C MET A 171 20.31 -5.69 21.67
N ASP A 172 20.79 -5.54 22.91
CA ASP A 172 20.63 -4.31 23.68
C ASP A 172 21.39 -3.13 23.08
N VAL A 173 22.57 -3.35 22.50
CA VAL A 173 23.27 -2.34 21.69
C VAL A 173 22.39 -1.89 20.50
N LEU A 174 21.81 -2.82 19.75
CA LEU A 174 20.92 -2.47 18.62
C LEU A 174 19.67 -1.69 19.07
N LYS A 175 19.09 -2.04 20.24
CA LYS A 175 17.95 -1.32 20.81
C LYS A 175 18.28 0.15 21.10
N VAL A 176 19.51 0.46 21.53
CA VAL A 176 19.98 1.84 21.75
C VAL A 176 20.04 2.63 20.44
N PHE A 177 20.52 2.03 19.34
CA PHE A 177 20.66 2.73 18.06
C PHE A 177 19.35 2.90 17.28
N VAL A 178 18.56 1.83 17.14
CA VAL A 178 17.42 1.81 16.19
C VAL A 178 16.09 1.32 16.78
N GLY A 179 16.07 0.78 18.01
CA GLY A 179 14.89 0.11 18.55
C GLY A 179 13.97 0.98 19.41
N SER A 180 14.52 1.63 20.44
CA SER A 180 13.72 2.27 21.50
C SER A 180 13.57 3.78 21.27
N PRO A 181 12.38 4.37 21.47
CA PRO A 181 12.19 5.83 21.44
C PRO A 181 12.90 6.55 22.60
N ARG A 182 13.38 5.82 23.61
CA ARG A 182 14.22 6.35 24.69
C ARG A 182 15.72 6.39 24.34
N GLY A 183 16.13 5.66 23.29
CA GLY A 183 17.48 5.70 22.73
C GLY A 183 17.60 6.68 21.56
N LEU A 184 18.58 6.44 20.68
CA LEU A 184 18.79 7.27 19.49
C LEU A 184 17.62 7.17 18.50
N ASN A 185 17.02 5.97 18.39
CA ASN A 185 15.87 5.69 17.52
C ASN A 185 16.09 6.17 16.07
N LEU A 186 17.32 6.03 15.55
CA LEU A 186 17.75 6.67 14.30
C LEU A 186 16.85 6.30 13.13
N ARG A 187 16.40 5.04 13.07
CA ARG A 187 15.46 4.55 12.06
C ARG A 187 14.21 5.43 11.99
N ASN A 188 13.49 5.60 13.10
CA ASN A 188 12.23 6.35 13.09
C ASN A 188 12.47 7.84 12.94
N VAL A 189 13.51 8.39 13.57
CA VAL A 189 13.84 9.83 13.46
C VAL A 189 14.09 10.22 11.99
N LEU A 190 14.79 9.38 11.24
CA LEU A 190 15.09 9.59 9.83
C LEU A 190 13.89 9.32 8.92
N TRP A 191 13.23 8.16 9.04
CA TRP A 191 12.10 7.81 8.16
C TRP A 191 10.91 8.76 8.30
N HIS A 192 10.75 9.39 9.46
CA HIS A 192 9.74 10.43 9.69
C HIS A 192 10.24 11.86 9.35
N GLY A 193 11.48 12.02 8.87
CA GLY A 193 11.98 13.31 8.40
C GLY A 193 12.12 14.39 9.47
N PHE A 194 12.47 13.99 10.70
CA PHE A 194 12.72 14.94 11.78
C PHE A 194 14.13 15.53 11.73
N ALA A 195 15.12 14.74 11.33
CA ALA A 195 16.50 15.21 11.28
C ALA A 195 16.79 15.97 9.97
N ALA A 196 17.40 17.15 10.11
CA ALA A 196 17.96 17.90 9.01
C ALA A 196 19.29 17.24 8.52
N PRO A 197 19.73 17.53 7.29
CA PRO A 197 20.82 16.79 6.64
C PRO A 197 22.14 16.66 7.42
N GLN A 198 22.44 17.62 8.29
CA GLN A 198 23.70 17.70 9.03
C GLN A 198 23.55 17.35 10.52
N GLU A 199 22.33 17.05 10.98
CA GLU A 199 22.08 16.81 12.41
C GLU A 199 22.54 15.43 12.87
N VAL A 200 22.52 14.42 11.99
CA VAL A 200 22.91 13.06 12.36
C VAL A 200 24.42 12.87 12.15
N PRO A 201 25.19 12.61 13.22
CA PRO A 201 26.63 12.39 13.10
C PRO A 201 26.97 11.18 12.21
N PRO A 202 27.93 11.31 11.25
CA PRO A 202 28.37 10.21 10.39
C PRO A 202 28.87 8.98 11.16
N LYS A 203 29.32 9.20 12.39
CA LYS A 203 29.86 8.18 13.31
C LYS A 203 28.84 7.08 13.60
N TYR A 204 27.56 7.41 13.68
CA TYR A 204 26.51 6.41 13.85
C TYR A 204 26.34 5.53 12.62
N CYS A 205 26.50 6.08 11.42
CA CYS A 205 26.47 5.29 10.18
C CYS A 205 27.66 4.32 10.12
N SER A 206 28.88 4.80 10.42
CA SER A 206 30.07 3.94 10.54
C SER A 206 29.89 2.84 11.58
N MET A 207 29.36 3.18 12.75
CA MET A 207 29.11 2.19 13.81
C MET A 207 28.09 1.15 13.36
N MET A 208 26.98 1.55 12.73
CA MET A 208 25.97 0.62 12.23
C MET A 208 26.52 -0.33 11.15
N VAL A 209 27.42 0.12 10.28
CA VAL A 209 28.13 -0.76 9.32
C VAL A 209 28.95 -1.81 10.06
N LEU A 210 29.74 -1.39 11.06
CA LEU A 210 30.56 -2.31 11.85
C LEU A 210 29.70 -3.32 12.63
N LEU A 211 28.63 -2.86 13.27
CA LEU A 211 27.67 -3.72 13.99
C LEU A 211 27.07 -4.75 13.05
N THR A 212 26.71 -4.37 11.83
CA THR A 212 26.15 -5.30 10.82
C THR A 212 27.15 -6.37 10.41
N ALA A 213 28.43 -6.01 10.24
CA ALA A 213 29.49 -6.99 10.00
C ALA A 213 29.72 -7.90 11.22
N GLY A 214 29.74 -7.33 12.44
CA GLY A 214 29.91 -8.09 13.67
C GLY A 214 28.77 -9.09 13.93
N LEU A 215 27.53 -8.75 13.55
CA LEU A 215 26.39 -9.67 13.61
C LEU A 215 26.60 -10.83 12.64
N GLY A 216 27.06 -10.56 11.42
CA GLY A 216 27.38 -11.61 10.45
C GLY A 216 28.47 -12.57 10.92
N GLN A 217 29.47 -12.07 11.64
CA GLN A 217 30.51 -12.90 12.29
C GLN A 217 29.90 -13.83 13.34
N LEU A 218 29.04 -13.32 14.23
CA LEU A 218 28.34 -14.13 15.23
C LEU A 218 27.41 -15.17 14.59
N LEU A 219 26.63 -14.76 13.59
CA LEU A 219 25.72 -15.64 12.86
C LEU A 219 26.48 -16.79 12.19
N THR A 220 27.64 -16.50 11.58
CA THR A 220 28.48 -17.53 10.97
C THR A 220 28.86 -18.61 11.98
N GLY A 221 29.27 -18.22 13.19
CA GLY A 221 29.56 -19.16 14.27
C GLY A 221 28.33 -19.98 14.69
N PHE A 222 27.17 -19.33 14.83
CA PHE A 222 25.92 -20.00 15.20
C PHE A 222 25.47 -21.04 14.15
N LEU A 223 25.52 -20.69 12.86
CA LEU A 223 25.15 -21.58 11.76
C LEU A 223 26.08 -22.80 11.69
N GLN A 224 27.38 -22.62 11.92
CA GLN A 224 28.36 -23.72 11.99
C GLN A 224 28.09 -24.69 13.15
N GLN A 225 27.62 -24.17 14.30
CA GLN A 225 27.32 -24.99 15.47
C GLN A 225 25.98 -25.74 15.35
N THR A 226 24.99 -25.12 14.71
CA THR A 226 23.61 -25.66 14.63
C THR A 226 23.32 -26.42 13.34
N ASN A 227 24.18 -26.31 12.32
CA ASN A 227 23.95 -26.80 10.95
C ASN A 227 22.68 -26.22 10.29
N PHE A 228 22.21 -25.06 10.76
CA PHE A 228 21.13 -24.35 10.10
C PHE A 228 21.61 -23.67 8.81
N THR A 229 20.69 -23.42 7.88
CA THR A 229 20.95 -22.66 6.66
C THR A 229 20.08 -21.41 6.66
N LEU A 230 20.70 -20.25 6.51
CA LEU A 230 19.98 -18.99 6.38
C LEU A 230 19.30 -18.92 5.01
N ALA A 231 17.98 -18.70 5.01
CA ALA A 231 17.20 -18.50 3.80
C ALA A 231 16.70 -17.05 3.75
N HIS A 232 16.96 -16.37 2.64
CA HIS A 232 16.46 -15.01 2.42
C HIS A 232 15.02 -15.04 1.93
N ARG A 233 14.16 -14.25 2.57
CA ARG A 233 12.80 -14.03 2.05
C ARG A 233 12.89 -13.38 0.66
N PRO A 234 11.94 -13.66 -0.27
CA PRO A 234 11.91 -12.97 -1.55
C PRO A 234 11.54 -11.49 -1.39
N PHE A 235 12.02 -10.63 -2.28
CA PHE A 235 11.57 -9.23 -2.34
C PHE A 235 10.13 -9.17 -2.84
N VAL A 236 9.39 -8.17 -2.37
CA VAL A 236 8.03 -7.88 -2.79
C VAL A 236 8.08 -7.09 -4.10
N THR A 237 7.44 -7.62 -5.14
CA THR A 237 7.17 -6.86 -6.35
C THR A 237 6.02 -5.88 -6.10
N LEU A 238 6.19 -4.63 -6.50
CA LEU A 238 5.12 -3.63 -6.46
C LEU A 238 4.09 -3.93 -7.56
N THR A 239 3.15 -4.84 -7.28
CA THR A 239 2.07 -5.19 -8.21
C THR A 239 1.07 -4.04 -8.35
N SER A 240 0.36 -3.99 -9.47
CA SER A 240 -0.70 -3.00 -9.75
C SER A 240 -0.23 -1.55 -9.92
N LEU A 241 1.07 -1.31 -10.15
CA LEU A 241 1.56 0.03 -10.48
C LEU A 241 0.97 0.57 -11.78
N GLU A 242 0.73 -0.27 -12.79
CA GLU A 242 0.09 0.12 -14.06
C GLU A 242 -1.24 0.83 -13.83
N ASP A 243 -2.04 0.32 -12.89
CA ASP A 243 -3.31 0.91 -12.50
C ASP A 243 -3.13 2.25 -11.79
N LEU A 244 -1.94 2.59 -11.28
CA LEU A 244 -1.66 3.80 -10.52
C LEU A 244 -0.88 4.86 -11.29
N ILE A 245 -0.50 4.58 -12.54
CA ILE A 245 0.10 5.57 -13.43
C ILE A 245 -1.00 6.57 -13.82
N VAL A 246 -0.93 7.78 -13.26
CA VAL A 246 -1.87 8.88 -13.53
C VAL A 246 -1.13 10.04 -14.15
N PHE A 247 0.02 10.39 -13.58
CA PHE A 247 0.86 11.47 -14.07
C PHE A 247 1.68 10.99 -15.27
N PRO A 248 1.86 11.84 -16.30
CA PRO A 248 2.85 11.60 -17.33
C PRO A 248 4.27 11.58 -16.73
N ASP A 249 5.21 11.03 -17.48
CA ASP A 249 6.62 11.08 -17.14
C ASP A 249 7.10 12.52 -16.93
N VAL A 250 7.97 12.70 -15.92
CA VAL A 250 8.51 14.01 -15.55
C VAL A 250 9.53 14.45 -16.60
N THR A 251 9.15 15.42 -17.44
CA THR A 251 10.00 15.95 -18.53
C THR A 251 11.10 16.87 -17.99
N SER A 252 12.10 17.18 -18.83
CA SER A 252 13.13 18.18 -18.50
C SER A 252 12.55 19.57 -18.21
N GLU A 253 11.46 19.95 -18.88
CA GLU A 253 10.72 21.19 -18.61
C GLU A 253 10.08 21.18 -17.22
N VAL A 254 9.46 20.07 -16.82
CA VAL A 254 8.88 19.95 -15.47
C VAL A 254 9.97 19.98 -14.40
N LEU A 255 11.10 19.30 -14.64
CA LEU A 255 12.24 19.30 -13.72
C LEU A 255 12.82 20.70 -13.50
N SER A 256 12.94 21.51 -14.54
CA SER A 256 13.49 22.88 -14.39
C SER A 256 12.56 23.77 -13.58
N VAL A 257 11.24 23.67 -13.79
CA VAL A 257 10.25 24.39 -12.96
C VAL A 257 10.28 23.91 -11.53
N LEU A 258 10.36 22.59 -11.31
CA LEU A 258 10.41 22.01 -9.99
C LEU A 258 11.62 22.51 -9.18
N GLU A 259 12.80 22.63 -9.80
CA GLU A 259 14.00 23.20 -9.16
C GLU A 259 13.80 24.64 -8.68
N GLU A 260 13.04 25.45 -9.43
CA GLU A 260 12.69 26.81 -9.02
C GLU A 260 11.65 26.80 -7.88
N VAL A 261 10.58 26.00 -8.04
CA VAL A 261 9.48 25.87 -7.07
C VAL A 261 9.98 25.38 -5.72
N MET A 262 10.92 24.43 -5.69
CA MET A 262 11.50 23.92 -4.45
C MET A 262 12.14 25.01 -3.58
N LYS A 263 12.74 26.03 -4.20
CA LYS A 263 13.40 27.13 -3.48
C LYS A 263 12.41 28.18 -2.97
N LYS A 264 11.18 28.19 -3.49
CA LYS A 264 10.15 29.20 -3.22
C LYS A 264 9.01 28.67 -2.36
N SER A 265 8.74 27.38 -2.43
CA SER A 265 7.59 26.76 -1.76
C SER A 265 7.75 26.80 -0.24
N THR A 266 6.74 27.33 0.45
CA THR A 266 6.67 27.28 1.91
C THR A 266 6.32 25.88 2.42
N PHE A 267 6.03 24.90 1.57
CA PHE A 267 5.92 23.52 2.01
C PHE A 267 7.27 22.96 2.50
N ILE A 268 8.38 23.41 1.87
CA ILE A 268 9.73 22.95 2.18
C ILE A 268 10.31 23.82 3.30
N LEU A 269 10.79 23.18 4.37
CA LEU A 269 11.61 23.87 5.36
C LEU A 269 12.99 24.16 4.77
N LYS A 270 13.48 25.39 4.93
CA LYS A 270 14.79 25.81 4.37
C LYS A 270 15.93 24.86 4.76
N ILE A 271 15.94 24.40 6.01
CA ILE A 271 16.93 23.43 6.53
C ILE A 271 16.86 22.05 5.85
N MET A 272 15.73 21.70 5.22
CA MET A 272 15.49 20.42 4.56
C MET A 272 15.67 20.47 3.04
N LEU A 273 15.87 21.65 2.45
CA LEU A 273 16.05 21.84 1.01
C LEU A 273 17.11 20.90 0.38
N PRO A 274 18.27 20.60 1.03
CA PRO A 274 19.26 19.70 0.43
C PRO A 274 18.74 18.28 0.15
N TYR A 275 17.73 17.80 0.88
CA TYR A 275 17.09 16.51 0.60
C TYR A 275 16.38 16.50 -0.76
N TRP A 276 15.70 17.60 -1.10
CA TRP A 276 15.01 17.72 -2.37
C TRP A 276 15.99 17.82 -3.55
N GLU A 277 17.07 18.60 -3.39
CA GLU A 277 18.12 18.73 -4.41
C GLU A 277 18.77 17.38 -4.74
N VAL A 278 19.05 16.59 -3.70
CA VAL A 278 19.61 15.24 -3.90
C VAL A 278 18.54 14.27 -4.42
N ALA A 279 17.28 14.36 -4.02
CA ALA A 279 16.22 13.53 -4.61
C ALA A 279 16.14 13.71 -6.15
N LEU A 280 16.21 14.95 -6.65
CA LEU A 280 16.24 15.22 -8.09
C LEU A 280 17.50 14.67 -8.76
N THR A 281 18.66 14.83 -8.13
CA THR A 281 19.92 14.26 -8.64
C THR A 281 19.82 12.74 -8.75
N LYS A 282 19.24 12.07 -7.75
CA LYS A 282 19.05 10.61 -7.75
C LYS A 282 18.07 10.16 -8.83
N LEU A 283 16.99 10.91 -9.08
CA LEU A 283 16.12 10.64 -10.22
C LEU A 283 16.87 10.71 -11.55
N LYS A 284 17.64 11.78 -11.77
CA LYS A 284 18.43 12.00 -13.00
C LYS A 284 19.50 10.93 -13.20
N SER A 285 20.07 10.39 -12.12
CA SER A 285 21.04 9.30 -12.16
C SER A 285 20.41 7.90 -12.15
N HIS A 286 19.11 7.76 -12.44
CA HIS A 286 18.37 6.49 -12.45
C HIS A 286 18.38 5.71 -11.12
N ARG A 287 18.56 6.43 -10.00
CA ARG A 287 18.52 5.88 -8.64
C ARG A 287 17.15 6.11 -8.03
N PHE A 288 16.16 5.39 -8.56
CA PHE A 288 14.74 5.63 -8.26
C PHE A 288 14.35 5.36 -6.80
N ALA A 289 14.89 4.30 -6.19
CA ALA A 289 14.64 4.00 -4.78
C ALA A 289 15.12 5.15 -3.88
N ASP A 290 16.36 5.62 -4.07
CA ASP A 290 16.91 6.72 -3.29
C ASP A 290 16.08 7.99 -3.42
N CYS A 291 15.64 8.33 -4.65
CA CYS A 291 14.73 9.45 -4.89
C CYS A 291 13.43 9.28 -4.10
N ALA A 292 12.78 8.11 -4.17
CA ALA A 292 11.54 7.84 -3.45
C ALA A 292 11.72 7.93 -1.93
N ILE A 293 12.79 7.36 -1.37
CA ILE A 293 13.08 7.42 0.07
C ILE A 293 13.17 8.88 0.54
N LEU A 294 13.94 9.70 -0.17
CA LEU A 294 14.10 11.11 0.17
C LEU A 294 12.79 11.89 0.05
N LEU A 295 12.01 11.67 -1.01
CA LEU A 295 10.71 12.32 -1.20
C LEU A 295 9.68 11.91 -0.15
N LEU A 296 9.60 10.63 0.23
CA LEU A 296 8.65 10.15 1.24
C LEU A 296 8.90 10.82 2.60
N MET A 297 10.16 10.88 3.00
CA MET A 297 10.58 11.58 4.21
C MET A 297 10.20 13.07 4.15
N GLN A 298 10.53 13.74 3.04
CA GLN A 298 10.24 15.16 2.87
C GLN A 298 8.75 15.49 2.77
N LEU A 299 7.97 14.60 2.16
CA LEU A 299 6.52 14.68 2.11
C LEU A 299 5.94 14.62 3.52
N GLU A 300 6.42 13.72 4.38
CA GLU A 300 5.98 13.67 5.77
C GLU A 300 6.32 14.96 6.54
N THR A 301 7.54 15.48 6.39
CA THR A 301 7.96 16.74 7.02
C THR A 301 7.08 17.92 6.59
N GLY A 302 6.85 18.07 5.29
CA GLY A 302 6.03 19.16 4.76
C GLY A 302 4.55 19.03 5.15
N LEU A 303 3.98 17.83 5.07
CA LEU A 303 2.61 17.57 5.54
C LEU A 303 2.47 17.85 7.03
N ARG A 304 3.48 17.53 7.84
CA ARG A 304 3.50 17.81 9.28
C ARG A 304 3.52 19.30 9.58
N ARG A 305 4.28 20.07 8.79
CA ARG A 305 4.25 21.54 8.87
C ARG A 305 2.85 22.07 8.59
N VAL A 306 2.25 21.68 7.46
CA VAL A 306 0.90 22.11 7.09
C VAL A 306 -0.10 21.70 8.16
N PHE A 307 -0.03 20.46 8.64
CA PHE A 307 -0.88 19.95 9.72
C PHE A 307 -0.79 20.79 10.99
N ALA A 308 0.42 21.15 11.41
CA ALA A 308 0.66 21.93 12.60
C ALA A 308 0.09 23.36 12.47
N GLU A 309 0.16 23.93 11.27
CA GLU A 309 -0.39 25.24 10.92
C GLU A 309 -1.93 25.23 10.89
N VAL A 310 -2.55 24.36 10.08
CA VAL A 310 -4.00 24.34 9.88
C VAL A 310 -4.79 23.86 11.09
N ASN A 311 -4.16 23.13 12.01
CA ASN A 311 -4.76 22.70 13.27
C ASN A 311 -4.31 23.55 14.47
N GLU A 312 -3.58 24.65 14.26
CA GLU A 312 -3.10 25.57 15.31
C GLU A 312 -2.35 24.86 16.45
N CYS A 313 -1.54 23.84 16.10
CA CYS A 313 -0.90 22.95 17.06
C CYS A 313 0.61 22.83 16.81
N PRO A 314 1.38 23.92 16.93
CA PRO A 314 2.72 23.98 16.39
C PRO A 314 3.73 23.03 17.10
N LYS A 315 3.44 22.61 18.33
CA LYS A 315 4.19 21.55 19.03
C LYS A 315 4.15 20.19 18.31
N ARG A 316 3.13 19.92 17.49
CA ARG A 316 2.97 18.67 16.74
C ARG A 316 3.88 18.59 15.50
N LEU A 317 4.61 19.66 15.17
CA LEU A 317 5.73 19.60 14.22
C LEU A 317 6.80 18.56 14.64
N LEU A 318 6.82 18.20 15.93
CA LEU A 318 7.76 17.24 16.50
C LEU A 318 7.14 15.84 16.70
N THR A 319 5.99 15.54 16.07
CA THR A 319 5.24 14.27 16.23
C THR A 319 4.78 13.67 14.90
N ALA A 320 4.62 12.35 14.80
CA ALA A 320 4.48 11.62 13.52
C ALA A 320 3.04 11.42 12.99
N GLU A 321 1.99 11.52 13.81
CA GLU A 321 0.62 11.17 13.40
C GLU A 321 -0.18 12.38 12.87
N ILE A 322 -0.36 12.46 11.55
CA ILE A 322 -0.94 13.65 10.87
C ILE A 322 -2.14 13.40 9.95
N LEU A 323 -2.40 12.15 9.52
CA LEU A 323 -3.44 11.83 8.52
C LEU A 323 -4.75 11.24 9.11
N ALA A 324 -4.95 11.30 10.42
CA ALA A 324 -6.16 10.80 11.07
C ALA A 324 -7.38 11.71 10.84
N LYS A 325 -8.60 11.16 10.88
CA LYS A 325 -9.85 11.96 10.76
C LYS A 325 -10.03 12.92 11.94
N HIS A 326 -9.73 12.45 13.14
CA HIS A 326 -9.86 13.22 14.37
C HIS A 326 -8.51 13.31 15.07
N LEU A 327 -8.30 14.42 15.74
CA LEU A 327 -7.20 14.63 16.67
C LEU A 327 -7.50 13.89 17.99
N ASN A 328 -6.47 13.71 18.81
CA ASN A 328 -6.59 13.01 20.11
C ASN A 328 -7.57 13.67 21.09
N ASP A 329 -7.90 14.95 20.90
CA ASP A 329 -8.89 15.70 21.68
C ASP A 329 -10.32 15.59 21.10
N GLY A 330 -10.51 14.77 20.07
CA GLY A 330 -11.78 14.54 19.38
C GLY A 330 -12.12 15.58 18.31
N LYS A 331 -11.33 16.64 18.15
CA LYS A 331 -11.56 17.64 17.09
C LYS A 331 -11.31 17.05 15.71
N ILE A 332 -11.98 17.59 14.70
CA ILE A 332 -11.75 17.20 13.30
C ILE A 332 -10.39 17.72 12.87
N ASN A 333 -9.58 16.85 12.28
CA ASN A 333 -8.32 17.22 11.66
C ASN A 333 -8.60 18.08 10.41
N GLN A 334 -8.05 19.30 10.37
CA GLN A 334 -8.25 20.24 9.27
C GLN A 334 -7.36 19.92 8.05
N LEU A 335 -6.31 19.12 8.20
CA LEU A 335 -5.39 18.81 7.10
C LEU A 335 -6.09 18.12 5.91
N PRO A 336 -6.92 17.07 6.08
CA PRO A 336 -7.64 16.46 4.97
C PRO A 336 -8.58 17.44 4.25
N LEU A 337 -9.23 18.34 4.99
CA LEU A 337 -10.11 19.35 4.42
C LEU A 337 -9.31 20.39 3.62
N PHE A 338 -8.16 20.82 4.13
CA PHE A 338 -7.27 21.75 3.47
C PHE A 338 -6.64 21.16 2.19
N LEU A 339 -6.18 19.90 2.25
CA LEU A 339 -5.59 19.23 1.09
C LEU A 339 -6.64 18.88 0.03
N GLY A 340 -7.88 18.60 0.44
CA GLY A 340 -8.93 18.16 -0.46
C GLY A 340 -8.86 16.66 -0.76
N GLU A 341 -9.99 16.13 -1.23
CA GLU A 341 -10.18 14.69 -1.44
C GLU A 341 -9.17 14.07 -2.43
N PRO A 342 -8.90 14.65 -3.61
CA PRO A 342 -7.98 14.05 -4.59
C PRO A 342 -6.55 13.85 -4.04
N ALA A 343 -6.03 14.84 -3.31
CA ALA A 343 -4.69 14.75 -2.72
C ALA A 343 -4.64 13.71 -1.60
N MET A 344 -5.69 13.65 -0.77
CA MET A 344 -5.80 12.66 0.30
C MET A 344 -5.92 11.23 -0.24
N GLU A 345 -6.69 11.03 -1.30
CA GLU A 345 -6.84 9.73 -1.95
C GLU A 345 -5.52 9.26 -2.57
N PHE A 346 -4.74 10.13 -3.21
CA PHE A 346 -3.41 9.78 -3.72
C PHE A 346 -2.47 9.33 -2.59
N LEU A 347 -2.42 10.09 -1.49
CA LEU A 347 -1.63 9.75 -0.31
C LEU A 347 -2.05 8.40 0.27
N TRP A 348 -3.35 8.11 0.32
CA TRP A 348 -3.86 6.84 0.81
C TRP A 348 -3.52 5.67 -0.11
N ASP A 349 -3.68 5.81 -1.42
CA ASP A 349 -3.32 4.79 -2.39
C ASP A 349 -1.83 4.42 -2.31
N PHE A 350 -0.95 5.42 -2.35
CA PHE A 350 0.49 5.17 -2.40
C PHE A 350 1.11 4.77 -1.06
N LEU A 351 0.55 5.23 0.07
CA LEU A 351 1.19 5.06 1.38
C LEU A 351 0.46 4.10 2.31
N ASN A 352 -0.87 3.94 2.22
CA ASN A 352 -1.66 3.27 3.27
C ASN A 352 -2.46 2.06 2.81
N HIS A 353 -3.09 2.10 1.63
CA HIS A 353 -4.00 1.05 1.20
C HIS A 353 -3.29 -0.31 1.07
N GLN A 354 -3.90 -1.37 1.62
CA GLN A 354 -3.31 -2.71 1.66
C GLN A 354 -3.03 -3.29 0.26
N GLU A 355 -3.91 -2.97 -0.70
CA GLU A 355 -3.80 -3.34 -2.12
C GLU A 355 -3.05 -2.28 -2.94
N GLY A 356 -2.63 -1.19 -2.31
CA GLY A 356 -1.71 -0.22 -2.89
C GLY A 356 -0.25 -0.58 -2.66
N PRO A 357 0.68 0.18 -3.26
CA PRO A 357 2.11 -0.12 -3.21
C PRO A 357 2.72 0.04 -1.81
N ARG A 358 2.09 0.83 -0.92
CA ARG A 358 2.57 1.11 0.44
C ARG A 358 4.05 1.47 0.48
N LEU A 359 4.44 2.40 -0.40
CA LEU A 359 5.86 2.67 -0.71
C LEU A 359 6.68 2.94 0.55
N ARG A 360 6.14 3.75 1.47
CA ARG A 360 6.79 4.08 2.74
C ARG A 360 7.08 2.83 3.57
N ASP A 361 6.06 2.01 3.83
CA ASP A 361 6.23 0.83 4.67
C ASP A 361 7.20 -0.15 4.01
N ARG A 362 6.97 -0.49 2.73
CA ARG A 362 7.78 -1.45 1.99
C ARG A 362 9.27 -1.07 1.91
N LEU A 363 9.58 0.21 1.65
CA LEU A 363 10.97 0.70 1.64
C LEU A 363 11.57 0.75 3.05
N SER A 364 10.80 1.18 4.05
CA SER A 364 11.29 1.30 5.44
C SER A 364 11.54 -0.04 6.14
N HIS A 365 10.94 -1.12 5.66
CA HIS A 365 11.15 -2.49 6.14
C HIS A 365 12.11 -3.30 5.22
N GLY A 366 12.67 -2.66 4.18
CA GLY A 366 13.59 -3.30 3.24
C GLY A 366 12.94 -4.35 2.34
N GLU A 367 11.62 -4.36 2.21
CA GLU A 367 10.88 -5.44 1.53
C GLU A 367 10.98 -5.39 0.01
N VAL A 368 11.49 -4.30 -0.56
CA VAL A 368 11.63 -4.09 -2.01
C VAL A 368 13.10 -3.94 -2.37
N SER A 369 13.49 -4.51 -3.50
CA SER A 369 14.83 -4.36 -4.07
C SER A 369 15.08 -2.89 -4.44
N LEU A 370 16.15 -2.30 -3.91
CA LEU A 370 16.52 -0.91 -4.22
C LEU A 370 17.03 -0.75 -5.67
N PRO A 371 17.87 -1.66 -6.21
CA PRO A 371 18.30 -1.58 -7.60
C PRO A 371 17.15 -1.78 -8.61
N GLU A 372 16.17 -2.63 -8.29
CA GLU A 372 15.04 -2.95 -9.17
C GLU A 372 13.79 -2.09 -8.89
N PHE A 373 13.94 -1.01 -8.13
CA PHE A 373 12.81 -0.17 -7.76
C PHE A 373 12.20 0.52 -9.00
N PRO A 374 10.89 0.41 -9.23
CA PRO A 374 10.25 0.92 -10.44
C PRO A 374 10.40 2.43 -10.61
N LYS A 375 10.79 2.86 -11.82
CA LYS A 375 10.85 4.29 -12.22
C LYS A 375 9.50 4.96 -12.03
N GLU A 376 8.43 4.26 -12.39
CA GLU A 376 7.05 4.74 -12.41
C GLU A 376 6.64 5.15 -10.99
N ALA A 377 6.95 4.33 -9.97
CA ALA A 377 6.63 4.64 -8.58
C ALA A 377 7.31 5.93 -8.09
N ALA A 378 8.61 6.10 -8.38
CA ALA A 378 9.34 7.31 -8.03
C ALA A 378 8.83 8.54 -8.79
N SER A 379 8.48 8.37 -10.07
CA SER A 379 8.00 9.45 -10.95
C SER A 379 6.61 9.93 -10.56
N GLN A 380 5.68 9.02 -10.24
CA GLN A 380 4.34 9.37 -9.74
C GLN A 380 4.43 10.14 -8.41
N LEU A 381 5.30 9.67 -7.49
CA LEU A 381 5.51 10.36 -6.21
C LEU A 381 6.09 11.76 -6.41
N LEU A 382 7.10 11.91 -7.29
CA LEU A 382 7.70 13.21 -7.59
C LEU A 382 6.69 14.17 -8.24
N ALA A 383 5.90 13.69 -9.21
CA ALA A 383 4.87 14.49 -9.87
C ALA A 383 3.81 14.98 -8.88
N PHE A 384 3.34 14.10 -7.99
CA PHE A 384 2.42 14.48 -6.92
C PHE A 384 3.05 15.51 -5.96
N CYS A 385 4.27 15.26 -5.49
CA CYS A 385 5.00 16.20 -4.65
C CYS A 385 5.14 17.57 -5.33
N PHE A 386 5.47 17.61 -6.62
CA PHE A 386 5.57 18.85 -7.38
C PHE A 386 4.26 19.64 -7.39
N VAL A 387 3.13 18.97 -7.69
CA VAL A 387 1.81 19.63 -7.65
C VAL A 387 1.48 20.12 -6.25
N LEU A 388 1.85 19.37 -5.21
CA LEU A 388 1.66 19.81 -3.83
C LEU A 388 2.51 21.06 -3.53
N LEU A 389 3.79 21.09 -3.93
CA LEU A 389 4.67 22.25 -3.73
C LEU A 389 4.15 23.52 -4.38
N LEU A 390 3.55 23.40 -5.58
CA LEU A 390 2.93 24.51 -6.31
C LEU A 390 1.78 25.17 -5.54
N ARG A 391 1.14 24.47 -4.60
CA ARG A 391 0.09 25.06 -3.74
C ARG A 391 0.64 26.00 -2.67
N PHE A 392 1.95 26.02 -2.47
CA PHE A 392 2.62 26.74 -1.39
C PHE A 392 3.66 27.75 -1.92
N ILE A 393 3.54 28.16 -3.18
CA ILE A 393 4.30 29.30 -3.74
C ILE A 393 3.39 30.53 -3.84
N ASP A 394 3.99 31.68 -4.13
CA ASP A 394 3.28 32.93 -4.41
C ASP A 394 2.29 32.79 -5.58
N GLU A 395 1.12 33.42 -5.48
CA GLU A 395 0.03 33.28 -6.46
C GLU A 395 0.42 33.80 -7.85
N ASP A 396 1.18 34.88 -7.94
CA ASP A 396 1.63 35.44 -9.22
C ASP A 396 2.59 34.46 -9.91
N LEU A 397 3.49 33.85 -9.13
CA LEU A 397 4.40 32.83 -9.63
C LEU A 397 3.67 31.55 -10.07
N LEU A 398 2.65 31.14 -9.32
CA LEU A 398 1.81 29.99 -9.68
C LEU A 398 1.06 30.24 -11.00
N ALA A 399 0.54 31.45 -11.22
CA ALA A 399 -0.13 31.82 -12.46
C ALA A 399 0.80 31.65 -13.67
N VAL A 400 2.05 32.13 -13.56
CA VAL A 400 3.08 31.96 -14.60
C VAL A 400 3.37 30.49 -14.89
N PHE A 401 3.54 29.66 -13.86
CA PHE A 401 3.82 28.24 -14.09
C PHE A 401 2.62 27.46 -14.65
N LYS A 402 1.39 27.86 -14.34
CA LYS A 402 0.17 27.24 -14.91
C LYS A 402 0.05 27.42 -16.42
N GLU A 403 0.64 28.46 -17.00
CA GLU A 403 0.65 28.67 -18.45
C GLU A 403 1.46 27.58 -19.19
N LYS A 404 2.40 26.92 -18.52
CA LYS A 404 3.16 25.81 -19.09
C LYS A 404 2.25 24.57 -19.16
N ALA A 405 1.98 24.10 -20.37
CA ALA A 405 1.03 23.01 -20.64
C ALA A 405 1.32 21.73 -19.82
N ALA A 406 2.59 21.36 -19.65
CA ALA A 406 2.98 20.21 -18.85
C ALA A 406 2.60 20.36 -17.37
N VAL A 407 2.79 21.56 -16.79
CA VAL A 407 2.44 21.86 -15.39
C VAL A 407 0.91 21.93 -15.21
N GLY A 408 0.22 22.62 -16.12
CA GLY A 408 -1.25 22.69 -16.11
C GLY A 408 -1.90 21.30 -16.17
N SER A 409 -1.36 20.41 -17.00
CA SER A 409 -1.79 19.01 -17.09
C SER A 409 -1.63 18.26 -15.76
N LEU A 410 -0.47 18.38 -15.10
CA LEU A 410 -0.21 17.76 -13.80
C LEU A 410 -1.17 18.26 -12.71
N ILE A 411 -1.44 19.56 -12.66
CA ILE A 411 -2.39 20.15 -11.70
C ILE A 411 -3.80 19.58 -11.94
N ASN A 412 -4.24 19.51 -13.21
CA ASN A 412 -5.57 18.98 -13.54
C ASN A 412 -5.71 17.48 -13.19
N LEU A 413 -4.69 16.67 -13.50
CA LEU A 413 -4.66 15.26 -13.15
C LEU A 413 -4.68 15.03 -11.64
N ALA A 414 -3.93 15.82 -10.88
CA ALA A 414 -3.94 15.75 -9.42
C ALA A 414 -5.29 16.20 -8.83
N GLY A 415 -5.90 17.24 -9.41
CA GLY A 415 -7.19 17.78 -8.96
C GLY A 415 -8.40 16.88 -9.29
N THR A 416 -8.24 15.93 -10.22
CA THR A 416 -9.27 14.96 -10.61
C THR A 416 -8.92 13.54 -10.18
N TYR A 417 -7.87 13.38 -9.38
CA TYR A 417 -7.47 12.07 -8.88
C TYR A 417 -8.58 11.44 -8.06
N VAL A 418 -8.88 10.18 -8.37
CA VAL A 418 -9.77 9.34 -7.58
C VAL A 418 -9.02 8.09 -7.15
N SER A 419 -9.21 7.65 -5.91
CA SER A 419 -8.60 6.43 -5.38
C SER A 419 -8.84 5.27 -6.33
N ARG A 420 -7.77 4.55 -6.65
CA ARG A 420 -7.74 3.35 -7.46
C ARG A 420 -7.54 2.11 -6.60
N CYS A 421 -6.89 2.23 -5.44
CA CYS A 421 -6.65 1.12 -4.51
C CYS A 421 -7.77 0.86 -3.50
N HIS A 422 -8.67 1.83 -3.26
CA HIS A 422 -9.75 1.64 -2.30
C HIS A 422 -10.67 0.47 -2.70
N PRO A 423 -11.20 -0.34 -1.75
CA PRO A 423 -12.07 -1.47 -2.07
C PRO A 423 -13.28 -1.14 -2.94
N ALA A 424 -13.86 0.05 -2.83
CA ALA A 424 -14.94 0.50 -3.70
C ALA A 424 -14.49 0.63 -5.17
N SER A 425 -13.33 1.25 -5.41
CA SER A 425 -12.75 1.41 -6.74
C SER A 425 -12.34 0.08 -7.36
N GLN A 426 -11.76 -0.80 -6.54
CA GLN A 426 -11.45 -2.17 -6.95
C GLN A 426 -12.72 -2.97 -7.28
N LEU A 427 -13.81 -2.78 -6.54
CA LEU A 427 -15.10 -3.40 -6.86
C LEU A 427 -15.64 -2.92 -8.21
N LYS A 428 -15.59 -1.61 -8.51
CA LYS A 428 -15.97 -1.09 -9.84
C LYS A 428 -15.17 -1.75 -10.95
N LYS A 429 -13.85 -1.84 -10.79
CA LYS A 429 -12.97 -2.52 -11.75
C LYS A 429 -13.32 -4.01 -11.91
N GLN A 430 -13.61 -4.70 -10.81
CA GLN A 430 -14.03 -6.11 -10.83
C GLN A 430 -15.36 -6.31 -11.56
N VAL A 431 -16.33 -5.41 -11.32
CA VAL A 431 -17.64 -5.41 -12.00
C VAL A 431 -17.48 -5.22 -13.50
N LEU A 432 -16.76 -4.19 -13.94
CA LEU A 432 -16.53 -3.92 -15.38
C LEU A 432 -15.71 -5.02 -16.07
N SER A 433 -14.71 -5.58 -15.38
CA SER A 433 -13.97 -6.73 -15.91
C SER A 433 -14.83 -7.99 -16.06
N CYS A 434 -15.75 -8.21 -15.12
CA CYS A 434 -16.70 -9.32 -15.19
C CYS A 434 -17.72 -9.10 -16.31
N GLU A 435 -18.25 -7.88 -16.44
CA GLU A 435 -19.16 -7.45 -17.51
C GLU A 435 -18.57 -7.80 -18.89
N GLY A 436 -17.36 -7.33 -19.20
CA GLY A 436 -16.72 -7.63 -20.49
C GLY A 436 -16.48 -9.13 -20.71
N SER A 437 -16.30 -9.91 -19.63
CA SER A 437 -16.19 -11.37 -19.72
C SER A 437 -17.52 -12.06 -20.03
N VAL A 438 -18.64 -11.56 -19.51
CA VAL A 438 -20.00 -12.06 -19.81
C VAL A 438 -20.42 -11.61 -21.22
N GLY A 439 -20.13 -10.37 -21.59
CA GLY A 439 -20.41 -9.80 -22.91
C GLY A 439 -19.73 -10.53 -24.06
N ALA A 440 -18.64 -11.27 -23.80
CA ALA A 440 -17.98 -12.11 -24.79
C ALA A 440 -18.72 -13.45 -25.08
N TRP A 441 -19.65 -13.88 -24.22
CA TRP A 441 -20.33 -15.18 -24.38
C TRP A 441 -21.14 -15.32 -25.67
N PRO A 442 -21.94 -14.32 -26.10
CA PRO A 442 -22.69 -14.40 -27.36
C PRO A 442 -21.80 -14.45 -28.61
N LEU A 443 -20.53 -14.02 -28.49
CA LEU A 443 -19.55 -14.06 -29.58
C LEU A 443 -18.88 -15.44 -29.71
N LEU A 444 -19.14 -16.37 -28.80
CA LEU A 444 -18.56 -17.71 -28.85
C LEU A 444 -19.25 -18.53 -29.96
N PRO A 445 -18.49 -19.14 -30.89
CA PRO A 445 -19.06 -19.93 -31.98
C PRO A 445 -19.78 -21.18 -31.44
N LEU A 446 -21.07 -21.30 -31.77
CA LEU A 446 -21.96 -22.38 -31.32
C LEU A 446 -22.16 -23.45 -32.41
N PRO A 447 -22.45 -24.72 -32.05
CA PRO A 447 -22.73 -25.78 -33.04
C PRO A 447 -24.07 -25.57 -33.76
N GLU A 448 -24.14 -25.83 -35.06
CA GLU A 448 -25.39 -25.76 -35.85
C GLU A 448 -26.55 -26.60 -35.26
N GLU A 449 -26.24 -27.74 -34.61
CA GLU A 449 -27.24 -28.61 -33.95
C GLU A 449 -27.88 -27.94 -32.72
N ALA A 450 -27.20 -26.98 -32.09
CA ALA A 450 -27.74 -26.20 -30.98
C ALA A 450 -28.79 -25.16 -31.43
N GLU A 451 -28.77 -24.78 -32.71
CA GLU A 451 -29.76 -23.88 -33.32
C GLU A 451 -30.97 -24.62 -33.88
N ARG A 452 -30.85 -25.93 -34.18
CA ARG A 452 -31.87 -26.74 -34.87
C ARG A 452 -32.66 -27.72 -33.99
N GLU A 453 -32.27 -28.00 -32.75
CA GLU A 453 -33.05 -28.89 -31.88
C GLU A 453 -34.40 -28.24 -31.47
N PRO A 454 -35.56 -28.87 -31.74
CA PRO A 454 -36.84 -28.36 -31.30
C PRO A 454 -36.98 -28.44 -29.78
N VAL A 455 -37.46 -27.33 -29.21
CA VAL A 455 -37.89 -27.08 -27.83
C VAL A 455 -38.64 -28.30 -27.26
N ARG A 456 -38.10 -28.94 -26.22
CA ARG A 456 -38.75 -30.05 -25.49
C ARG A 456 -39.07 -29.63 -24.05
N SER A 457 -40.18 -28.89 -23.95
CA SER A 457 -41.22 -28.69 -22.93
C SER A 457 -41.01 -28.80 -21.40
N GLU A 458 -39.99 -29.44 -20.81
CA GLU A 458 -39.92 -29.53 -19.33
C GLU A 458 -38.88 -28.60 -18.70
N GLY A 459 -37.63 -28.55 -19.22
CA GLY A 459 -36.57 -27.67 -18.70
C GLY A 459 -36.67 -26.20 -19.16
N ASP A 460 -37.43 -25.94 -20.22
CA ASP A 460 -37.61 -24.59 -20.76
C ASP A 460 -38.60 -23.77 -19.90
N SER A 461 -39.59 -24.42 -19.26
CA SER A 461 -40.54 -23.73 -18.36
C SER A 461 -39.87 -23.06 -17.15
N GLU A 462 -38.93 -23.74 -16.49
CA GLU A 462 -38.19 -23.18 -15.35
C GLU A 462 -37.24 -22.07 -15.79
N THR A 463 -36.66 -22.20 -16.99
CA THR A 463 -35.76 -21.20 -17.59
C THR A 463 -36.51 -19.94 -18.02
N ASP A 464 -37.71 -20.09 -18.59
CA ASP A 464 -38.58 -18.99 -18.99
C ASP A 464 -39.12 -18.24 -17.76
N VAL A 465 -39.52 -18.96 -16.71
CA VAL A 465 -39.92 -18.37 -15.41
C VAL A 465 -38.78 -17.56 -14.80
N CYS A 466 -37.55 -18.13 -14.80
CA CYS A 466 -36.39 -17.39 -14.31
C CYS A 466 -36.11 -16.15 -15.17
N SER A 467 -36.26 -16.25 -16.49
CA SER A 467 -36.02 -15.13 -17.41
C SER A 467 -37.02 -13.99 -17.18
N SER A 468 -38.31 -14.29 -17.01
CA SER A 468 -39.33 -13.28 -16.64
C SER A 468 -38.99 -12.61 -15.32
N LEU A 469 -38.65 -13.40 -14.30
CA LEU A 469 -38.33 -12.88 -12.98
C LEU A 469 -37.05 -12.01 -12.99
N ILE A 470 -36.05 -12.35 -13.81
CA ILE A 470 -34.89 -11.47 -14.03
C ILE A 470 -35.33 -10.14 -14.62
N THR A 471 -36.17 -10.13 -15.65
CA THR A 471 -36.67 -8.90 -16.27
C THR A 471 -37.45 -8.04 -15.28
N GLU A 472 -38.30 -8.64 -14.44
CA GLU A 472 -39.05 -7.96 -13.39
C GLU A 472 -38.12 -7.35 -12.33
N ILE A 473 -37.14 -8.12 -11.83
CA ILE A 473 -36.16 -7.62 -10.87
C ILE A 473 -35.37 -6.45 -11.48
N VAL A 474 -34.87 -6.58 -12.71
CA VAL A 474 -34.09 -5.52 -13.36
C VAL A 474 -34.94 -4.27 -13.59
N ALA A 475 -36.21 -4.42 -13.98
CA ALA A 475 -37.12 -3.29 -14.12
C ALA A 475 -37.25 -2.53 -12.79
N GLU A 476 -37.42 -3.25 -11.67
CA GLU A 476 -37.43 -2.64 -10.34
C GLU A 476 -36.09 -1.97 -10.03
N LEU A 477 -34.95 -2.64 -10.28
CA LEU A 477 -33.62 -2.04 -10.07
C LEU A 477 -33.45 -0.72 -10.85
N CYS A 478 -33.93 -0.66 -12.10
CA CYS A 478 -33.88 0.53 -12.94
C CYS A 478 -34.69 1.72 -12.35
N CYS A 479 -35.74 1.47 -11.58
CA CYS A 479 -36.49 2.51 -10.88
C CYS A 479 -35.68 3.26 -9.82
N HIS A 480 -34.54 2.69 -9.37
CA HIS A 480 -33.66 3.30 -8.37
C HIS A 480 -32.36 3.85 -8.96
N VAL A 481 -32.21 3.81 -10.29
CA VAL A 481 -31.11 4.48 -11.00
C VAL A 481 -31.31 6.00 -10.87
N PRO A 482 -30.29 6.79 -10.49
CA PRO A 482 -30.42 8.24 -10.37
C PRO A 482 -30.92 8.90 -11.67
N GLU A 483 -31.83 9.87 -11.56
CA GLU A 483 -32.54 10.47 -12.71
C GLU A 483 -31.60 11.13 -13.73
N THR A 484 -30.49 11.71 -13.27
CA THR A 484 -29.44 12.34 -14.11
C THR A 484 -28.74 11.36 -15.05
N HIS A 485 -28.92 10.06 -14.81
CA HIS A 485 -28.23 8.97 -15.50
C HIS A 485 -29.20 8.02 -16.22
N ARG A 486 -30.50 8.33 -16.20
CA ARG A 486 -31.48 7.67 -17.06
C ARG A 486 -31.36 8.24 -18.47
N ALA A 487 -31.24 7.39 -19.48
CA ALA A 487 -31.36 7.82 -20.86
C ALA A 487 -32.72 8.52 -21.03
N ALA A 488 -32.74 9.71 -21.66
CA ALA A 488 -33.91 10.59 -21.75
C ALA A 488 -35.13 9.99 -22.47
N HIS A 489 -35.03 8.75 -22.97
CA HIS A 489 -36.08 8.07 -23.72
C HIS A 489 -36.05 6.58 -23.41
N LEU A 490 -36.86 6.11 -22.44
CA LEU A 490 -37.54 4.81 -22.53
C LEU A 490 -38.57 4.68 -21.38
N PRO A 491 -39.88 4.83 -21.65
CA PRO A 491 -40.92 4.41 -20.73
C PRO A 491 -41.11 2.89 -20.87
N GLY A 492 -40.33 2.09 -20.13
CA GLY A 492 -40.42 0.62 -20.12
C GLY A 492 -39.20 -0.07 -19.48
N PRO A 493 -39.25 -1.40 -19.26
CA PRO A 493 -38.11 -2.19 -18.78
C PRO A 493 -36.90 -2.01 -19.71
N LEU A 494 -35.72 -1.78 -19.13
CA LEU A 494 -34.50 -1.59 -19.91
C LEU A 494 -34.14 -2.92 -20.62
N PRO A 495 -33.99 -2.92 -21.95
CA PRO A 495 -33.71 -4.14 -22.70
C PRO A 495 -32.33 -4.71 -22.30
N PRO A 496 -32.13 -6.04 -22.30
CA PRO A 496 -30.87 -6.68 -21.87
C PRO A 496 -29.60 -6.14 -22.54
N GLU A 497 -29.73 -5.64 -23.77
CA GLU A 497 -28.65 -5.07 -24.57
C GLU A 497 -28.11 -3.75 -23.99
N GLU A 498 -28.90 -3.03 -23.19
CA GLU A 498 -28.51 -1.76 -22.57
C GLU A 498 -27.93 -1.94 -21.15
N TRP A 499 -28.01 -3.15 -20.57
CA TRP A 499 -27.47 -3.42 -19.22
C TRP A 499 -25.96 -3.18 -19.09
N PRO A 500 -25.10 -3.54 -20.06
CA PRO A 500 -23.69 -3.17 -20.06
C PRO A 500 -23.45 -1.66 -19.93
N ARG A 501 -24.20 -0.86 -20.70
CA ARG A 501 -24.09 0.60 -20.69
C ARG A 501 -24.52 1.17 -19.35
N LEU A 502 -25.60 0.67 -18.78
CA LEU A 502 -26.05 1.05 -17.44
C LEU A 502 -24.98 0.73 -16.39
N LEU A 503 -24.33 -0.43 -16.45
CA LEU A 503 -23.22 -0.77 -15.54
C LEU A 503 -22.06 0.24 -15.63
N HIS A 504 -21.67 0.60 -16.85
CA HIS A 504 -20.63 1.62 -17.06
C HIS A 504 -21.01 2.97 -16.45
N VAL A 505 -22.27 3.38 -16.61
CA VAL A 505 -22.79 4.62 -16.02
C VAL A 505 -22.81 4.54 -14.49
N LEU A 506 -23.30 3.46 -13.91
CA LEU A 506 -23.33 3.29 -12.45
C LEU A 506 -21.92 3.26 -11.85
N CYS A 507 -20.97 2.58 -12.51
CA CYS A 507 -19.58 2.52 -12.04
C CYS A 507 -18.84 3.87 -12.19
N SER A 508 -19.29 4.79 -13.04
CA SER A 508 -18.67 6.12 -13.17
C SER A 508 -19.08 7.09 -12.05
N ILE A 509 -20.20 6.84 -11.37
CA ILE A 509 -20.69 7.68 -10.26
C ILE A 509 -19.69 7.65 -9.10
N PRO A 510 -19.20 8.80 -8.59
CA PRO A 510 -18.22 8.85 -7.51
C PRO A 510 -18.79 8.26 -6.20
N VAL A 511 -17.93 7.56 -5.45
CA VAL A 511 -18.26 7.01 -4.12
C VAL A 511 -17.22 7.52 -3.16
N GLN A 512 -17.67 8.19 -2.09
CA GLN A 512 -16.76 8.72 -1.08
C GLN A 512 -15.93 7.60 -0.46
N THR A 513 -14.60 7.70 -0.54
CA THR A 513 -13.68 6.65 -0.06
C THR A 513 -12.94 7.04 1.22
N LEU A 514 -12.78 8.35 1.47
CA LEU A 514 -12.00 8.83 2.61
C LEU A 514 -12.67 8.54 3.94
N PHE A 515 -11.88 8.03 4.89
CA PHE A 515 -12.30 7.70 6.25
C PHE A 515 -13.54 6.79 6.31
N CYS A 516 -13.62 5.85 5.39
CA CYS A 516 -14.75 4.95 5.23
C CYS A 516 -15.02 4.14 6.52
N PRO A 517 -16.26 4.13 7.06
CA PRO A 517 -16.57 3.37 8.26
C PRO A 517 -16.43 1.86 8.09
N ARG A 518 -16.12 1.15 9.19
CA ARG A 518 -15.95 -0.31 9.19
C ARG A 518 -17.15 -1.07 8.61
N ALA A 519 -18.37 -0.61 8.91
CA ALA A 519 -19.59 -1.24 8.39
C ALA A 519 -19.66 -1.22 6.86
N VAL A 520 -19.21 -0.12 6.24
CA VAL A 520 -19.11 0.02 4.77
C VAL A 520 -18.06 -0.94 4.22
N LEU A 521 -16.87 -0.97 4.82
CA LEU A 521 -15.79 -1.88 4.41
C LEU A 521 -16.19 -3.36 4.51
N GLU A 522 -16.97 -3.74 5.52
CA GLU A 522 -17.50 -5.10 5.67
C GLU A 522 -18.45 -5.47 4.51
N VAL A 523 -19.37 -4.56 4.14
CA VAL A 523 -20.26 -4.78 3.00
C VAL A 523 -19.46 -4.86 1.69
N LEU A 524 -18.52 -3.94 1.46
CA LEU A 524 -17.64 -3.95 0.28
C LEU A 524 -16.87 -5.27 0.18
N ALA A 525 -16.37 -5.82 1.29
CA ALA A 525 -15.68 -7.09 1.30
C ALA A 525 -16.57 -8.25 0.82
N VAL A 526 -17.85 -8.28 1.22
CA VAL A 526 -18.80 -9.29 0.73
C VAL A 526 -19.09 -9.10 -0.76
N LEU A 527 -19.40 -7.88 -1.20
CA LEU A 527 -19.70 -7.58 -2.62
C LEU A 527 -18.53 -7.91 -3.55
N ARG A 528 -17.29 -7.63 -3.13
CA ARG A 528 -16.08 -8.01 -3.87
C ARG A 528 -15.94 -9.51 -4.01
N ARG A 529 -16.22 -10.28 -2.95
CA ARG A 529 -16.23 -11.75 -3.04
C ARG A 529 -17.28 -12.25 -4.03
N VAL A 530 -18.49 -11.69 -4.01
CA VAL A 530 -19.54 -12.03 -5.00
C VAL A 530 -19.02 -11.78 -6.42
N SER A 531 -18.47 -10.60 -6.70
CA SER A 531 -17.93 -10.24 -8.02
C SER A 531 -16.80 -11.17 -8.48
N VAL A 532 -15.88 -11.55 -7.57
CA VAL A 532 -14.82 -12.53 -7.84
C VAL A 532 -15.39 -13.88 -8.27
N HIS A 533 -16.44 -14.37 -7.60
CA HIS A 533 -17.09 -15.62 -7.98
C HIS A 533 -17.84 -15.51 -9.31
N CYS A 534 -18.51 -14.38 -9.59
CA CYS A 534 -19.09 -14.11 -10.92
C CYS A 534 -18.03 -14.20 -12.02
N ARG A 535 -16.89 -13.51 -11.86
CA ARG A 535 -15.79 -13.56 -12.83
C ARG A 535 -15.23 -14.97 -12.99
N ARG A 536 -15.14 -15.74 -11.91
CA ARG A 536 -14.72 -17.14 -11.95
C ARG A 536 -15.67 -18.01 -12.77
N VAL A 537 -16.99 -17.84 -12.61
CA VAL A 537 -17.99 -18.51 -13.45
C VAL A 537 -17.79 -18.14 -14.92
N CYS A 538 -17.56 -16.85 -15.22
CA CYS A 538 -17.28 -16.40 -16.59
C CYS A 538 -16.09 -17.12 -17.23
N GLY A 539 -14.95 -17.17 -16.53
CA GLY A 539 -13.76 -17.85 -17.02
C GLY A 539 -13.98 -19.36 -17.19
N GLN A 540 -14.66 -20.01 -16.24
CA GLN A 540 -14.96 -21.44 -16.33
C GLN A 540 -15.87 -21.78 -17.50
N VAL A 541 -16.93 -20.99 -17.72
CA VAL A 541 -17.85 -21.18 -18.85
C VAL A 541 -17.11 -20.98 -20.17
N ALA A 542 -16.36 -19.89 -20.33
CA ALA A 542 -15.61 -19.61 -21.55
C ALA A 542 -14.62 -20.75 -21.90
N VAL A 543 -13.85 -21.22 -20.91
CA VAL A 543 -12.92 -22.36 -21.10
C VAL A 543 -13.67 -23.65 -21.44
N CYS A 544 -14.81 -23.90 -20.79
CA CYS A 544 -15.60 -25.10 -21.06
C CYS A 544 -16.21 -25.08 -22.47
N VAL A 545 -16.77 -23.94 -22.90
CA VAL A 545 -17.34 -23.79 -24.25
C VAL A 545 -16.25 -24.02 -25.30
N GLU A 546 -15.11 -23.33 -25.17
CA GLU A 546 -14.02 -23.43 -26.14
C GLU A 546 -13.45 -24.85 -26.23
N LEU A 547 -13.24 -25.53 -25.10
CA LEU A 547 -12.78 -26.92 -25.10
C LEU A 547 -13.80 -27.86 -25.75
N ARG A 548 -15.09 -27.74 -25.39
CA ARG A 548 -16.14 -28.61 -25.92
C ARG A 548 -16.36 -28.36 -27.41
N ARG A 549 -16.21 -27.11 -27.87
CA ARG A 549 -16.24 -26.75 -29.29
C ARG A 549 -15.15 -27.46 -30.07
N ARG A 550 -13.88 -27.37 -29.65
CA ARG A 550 -12.77 -28.09 -30.32
C ARG A 550 -13.03 -29.59 -30.38
N GLN A 551 -13.45 -30.18 -29.27
CA GLN A 551 -13.79 -31.61 -29.23
C GLN A 551 -14.98 -31.97 -30.14
N TRP A 552 -15.92 -31.04 -30.35
CA TRP A 552 -17.04 -31.19 -31.26
C TRP A 552 -16.58 -31.19 -32.73
N GLU A 553 -15.74 -30.21 -33.11
CA GLU A 553 -15.14 -30.07 -34.44
C GLU A 553 -14.26 -31.28 -34.79
N ASP A 554 -13.44 -31.73 -33.84
CA ASP A 554 -12.58 -32.92 -33.95
C ASP A 554 -13.36 -34.24 -33.91
N ARG A 555 -14.70 -34.18 -33.81
CA ARG A 555 -15.62 -35.33 -33.67
C ARG A 555 -15.26 -36.29 -32.53
N SER A 556 -14.54 -35.80 -31.52
CA SER A 556 -14.03 -36.59 -30.38
C SER A 556 -14.99 -36.66 -29.19
N LEU A 557 -16.09 -35.89 -29.20
CA LEU A 557 -17.13 -35.96 -28.16
C LEU A 557 -18.00 -37.21 -28.25
N ARG A 558 -18.06 -37.97 -27.15
CA ARG A 558 -19.04 -39.05 -26.95
C ARG A 558 -20.47 -38.49 -26.81
N SER A 559 -21.48 -39.29 -27.14
CA SER A 559 -22.91 -38.90 -27.09
C SER A 559 -23.33 -38.21 -25.77
N ARG A 560 -22.91 -38.74 -24.61
CA ARG A 560 -23.19 -38.11 -23.30
C ARG A 560 -22.54 -36.72 -23.15
N GLN A 561 -21.33 -36.55 -23.68
CA GLN A 561 -20.60 -35.27 -23.63
C GLN A 561 -21.22 -34.24 -24.60
N ARG A 562 -21.70 -34.69 -25.78
CA ARG A 562 -22.49 -33.86 -26.71
C ARG A 562 -23.75 -33.31 -26.05
N ARG A 563 -24.54 -34.17 -25.40
CA ARG A 563 -25.74 -33.75 -24.64
C ARG A 563 -25.41 -32.75 -23.52
N ASN A 564 -24.31 -32.96 -22.79
CA ASN A 564 -23.89 -32.03 -21.75
C ASN A 564 -23.43 -30.68 -22.33
N TYR A 565 -22.79 -30.68 -23.49
CA TYR A 565 -22.41 -29.44 -24.19
C TYR A 565 -23.64 -28.65 -24.65
N LEU A 566 -24.67 -29.30 -25.20
CA LEU A 566 -25.94 -28.63 -25.52
C LEU A 566 -26.62 -28.04 -24.27
N ARG A 567 -26.57 -28.75 -23.12
CA ARG A 567 -27.07 -28.20 -21.84
C ARG A 567 -26.29 -26.97 -21.37
N LEU A 568 -24.96 -26.96 -21.56
CA LEU A 568 -24.13 -25.77 -21.28
C LEU A 568 -24.62 -24.58 -22.12
N VAL A 569 -24.73 -24.75 -23.43
CA VAL A 569 -25.16 -23.68 -24.35
C VAL A 569 -26.55 -23.15 -23.99
N ARG A 570 -27.50 -24.03 -23.65
CA ARG A 570 -28.83 -23.61 -23.18
C ARG A 570 -28.75 -22.86 -21.85
N SER A 571 -27.97 -23.37 -20.89
CA SER A 571 -27.81 -22.73 -19.58
C SER A 571 -27.16 -21.35 -19.67
N MET A 572 -26.27 -21.12 -20.64
CA MET A 572 -25.67 -19.80 -20.87
C MET A 572 -26.71 -18.71 -21.14
N LYS A 573 -27.83 -19.04 -21.81
CA LYS A 573 -28.91 -18.09 -22.09
C LYS A 573 -29.59 -17.56 -20.82
N LEU A 574 -29.58 -18.33 -19.73
CA LEU A 574 -30.08 -17.91 -18.42
C LEU A 574 -28.97 -17.32 -17.54
N LEU A 575 -27.80 -17.97 -17.52
CA LEU A 575 -26.71 -17.57 -16.65
C LEU A 575 -26.12 -16.21 -17.03
N SER A 576 -26.09 -15.84 -18.31
CA SER A 576 -25.62 -14.52 -18.74
C SER A 576 -26.50 -13.39 -18.17
N PRO A 577 -27.83 -13.37 -18.40
CA PRO A 577 -28.71 -12.38 -17.77
C PRO A 577 -28.66 -12.38 -16.24
N MET A 578 -28.57 -13.55 -15.61
CA MET A 578 -28.42 -13.65 -14.16
C MET A 578 -27.14 -13.01 -13.65
N LEU A 579 -26.01 -13.21 -14.33
CA LEU A 579 -24.74 -12.57 -13.97
C LEU A 579 -24.83 -11.06 -14.11
N TYR A 580 -25.43 -10.55 -15.19
CA TYR A 580 -25.68 -9.11 -15.33
C TYR A 580 -26.57 -8.54 -14.23
N LEU A 581 -27.65 -9.26 -13.86
CA LEU A 581 -28.51 -8.87 -12.74
C LEU A 581 -27.71 -8.71 -11.44
N ILE A 582 -26.83 -9.67 -11.13
CA ILE A 582 -25.97 -9.58 -9.93
C ILE A 582 -25.01 -8.40 -10.03
N LEU A 583 -24.40 -8.16 -11.20
CA LEU A 583 -23.50 -7.03 -11.42
C LEU A 583 -24.24 -5.69 -11.25
N LEU A 584 -25.48 -5.58 -11.75
CA LEU A 584 -26.32 -4.38 -11.61
C LEU A 584 -26.68 -4.14 -10.14
N LEU A 585 -27.07 -5.21 -9.43
CA LEU A 585 -27.32 -5.16 -7.99
C LEU A 585 -26.08 -4.68 -7.23
N ILE A 586 -24.90 -5.23 -7.54
CA ILE A 586 -23.64 -4.79 -6.91
C ILE A 586 -23.38 -3.32 -7.19
N ALA A 587 -23.54 -2.86 -8.45
CA ALA A 587 -23.28 -1.47 -8.83
C ALA A 587 -24.24 -0.49 -8.13
N LEU A 588 -25.53 -0.81 -8.06
CA LEU A 588 -26.53 0.01 -7.37
C LEU A 588 -26.32 0.05 -5.85
N GLU A 589 -26.00 -1.08 -5.23
CA GLU A 589 -25.69 -1.13 -3.80
C GLU A 589 -24.38 -0.40 -3.49
N LEU A 590 -23.41 -0.39 -4.42
CA LEU A 590 -22.15 0.32 -4.27
C LEU A 590 -22.33 1.85 -4.29
N ILE A 591 -23.11 2.39 -5.20
CA ILE A 591 -23.34 3.86 -5.23
C ILE A 591 -24.12 4.33 -3.99
N ASN A 592 -24.91 3.45 -3.37
CA ASN A 592 -25.68 3.70 -2.16
C ASN A 592 -25.01 3.15 -0.89
N ILE A 593 -23.73 2.79 -0.95
CA ILE A 593 -23.07 1.99 0.10
C ILE A 593 -23.11 2.66 1.48
N HIS A 594 -23.02 3.99 1.53
CA HIS A 594 -23.03 4.76 2.77
C HIS A 594 -24.39 4.78 3.48
N MET A 595 -25.48 4.42 2.79
CA MET A 595 -26.81 4.27 3.40
C MET A 595 -26.84 3.14 4.44
N VAL A 596 -25.83 2.26 4.46
CA VAL A 596 -25.68 1.23 5.49
C VAL A 596 -25.61 1.83 6.90
N LEU A 597 -25.11 3.06 7.03
CA LEU A 597 -25.00 3.77 8.31
C LEU A 597 -26.36 4.13 8.90
N GLY A 598 -27.40 4.21 8.06
CA GLY A 598 -28.78 4.45 8.49
C GLY A 598 -29.50 3.20 9.01
N LYS A 599 -28.91 2.01 8.89
CA LYS A 599 -29.52 0.76 9.38
C LYS A 599 -29.26 0.56 10.87
N ASN A 600 -30.28 0.13 11.60
CA ASN A 600 -30.08 -0.36 12.96
C ASN A 600 -29.36 -1.74 12.96
N ALA A 601 -28.94 -2.22 14.13
CA ALA A 601 -28.17 -3.45 14.25
C ALA A 601 -28.89 -4.69 13.67
N SER A 602 -30.22 -4.80 13.84
CA SER A 602 -31.01 -5.91 13.30
C SER A 602 -31.12 -5.85 11.78
N GLU A 603 -31.43 -4.68 11.23
CA GLU A 603 -31.51 -4.43 9.79
C GLU A 603 -30.17 -4.66 9.10
N TYR A 604 -29.07 -4.21 9.73
CA TYR A 604 -27.72 -4.42 9.25
C TYR A 604 -27.38 -5.92 9.17
N GLN A 605 -27.69 -6.68 10.23
CA GLN A 605 -27.49 -8.13 10.24
C GLN A 605 -28.37 -8.88 9.23
N GLN A 606 -29.61 -8.44 9.01
CA GLN A 606 -30.49 -9.00 7.98
C GLN A 606 -29.92 -8.73 6.57
N TYR A 607 -29.45 -7.51 6.33
CA TYR A 607 -28.83 -7.11 5.07
C TYR A 607 -27.54 -7.89 4.79
N LEU A 608 -26.64 -8.03 5.76
CA LEU A 608 -25.44 -8.86 5.60
C LEU A 608 -25.77 -10.35 5.36
N ARG A 609 -26.81 -10.88 6.01
CA ARG A 609 -27.27 -12.26 5.75
C ARG A 609 -27.77 -12.44 4.32
N PHE A 610 -28.47 -11.45 3.78
CA PHE A 610 -28.91 -11.43 2.40
C PHE A 610 -27.71 -11.42 1.43
N LEU A 611 -26.74 -10.52 1.61
CA LEU A 611 -25.54 -10.50 0.77
C LEU A 611 -24.73 -11.80 0.85
N LYS A 612 -24.63 -12.41 2.05
CA LYS A 612 -24.01 -13.72 2.23
C LYS A 612 -24.77 -14.85 1.52
N CYS A 613 -26.09 -14.74 1.37
CA CYS A 613 -26.87 -15.67 0.57
C CYS A 613 -26.56 -15.53 -0.94
N ILE A 614 -26.39 -14.30 -1.45
CA ILE A 614 -25.93 -14.07 -2.83
C ILE A 614 -24.52 -14.63 -3.02
N LEU A 615 -23.61 -14.38 -2.07
CA LEU A 615 -22.26 -14.92 -2.08
C LEU A 615 -22.27 -16.45 -2.14
N GLN A 616 -23.03 -17.10 -1.25
CA GLN A 616 -23.17 -18.56 -1.24
C GLN A 616 -23.72 -19.10 -2.56
N TYR A 617 -24.67 -18.40 -3.19
CA TYR A 617 -25.17 -18.76 -4.53
C TYR A 617 -24.03 -18.70 -5.57
N THR A 618 -23.27 -17.60 -5.62
CA THR A 618 -22.17 -17.46 -6.59
C THR A 618 -21.02 -18.47 -6.35
N GLU A 619 -20.74 -18.82 -5.10
CA GLU A 619 -19.80 -19.89 -4.73
C GLU A 619 -20.28 -21.25 -5.23
N ASN A 620 -21.56 -21.57 -5.03
CA ASN A 620 -22.17 -22.82 -5.50
C ASN A 620 -22.25 -22.87 -7.03
N LEU A 621 -22.57 -21.76 -7.68
CA LEU A 621 -22.57 -21.65 -9.13
C LEU A 621 -21.16 -21.93 -9.69
N ALA A 622 -20.14 -21.29 -9.13
CA ALA A 622 -18.74 -21.53 -9.49
C ALA A 622 -18.27 -22.98 -9.24
N ALA A 623 -18.90 -23.70 -8.31
CA ALA A 623 -18.65 -25.12 -8.10
C ALA A 623 -19.35 -25.99 -9.18
N CYS A 624 -20.57 -25.65 -9.58
CA CYS A 624 -21.32 -26.34 -10.63
C CYS A 624 -20.69 -26.17 -12.02
N THR A 625 -20.14 -24.99 -12.31
CA THR A 625 -19.55 -24.64 -13.61
C THR A 625 -18.10 -25.09 -13.79
N ARG A 626 -17.50 -25.76 -12.79
CA ARG A 626 -16.17 -26.35 -12.95
C ARG A 626 -16.16 -27.41 -14.05
N GLN A 627 -15.07 -27.43 -14.82
CA GLN A 627 -14.86 -28.34 -15.95
C GLN A 627 -14.92 -29.84 -15.57
N ASP A 628 -14.62 -30.20 -14.33
CA ASP A 628 -14.69 -31.57 -13.80
C ASP A 628 -16.13 -31.97 -13.37
N ARG A 629 -16.97 -30.99 -13.04
CA ARG A 629 -18.35 -31.21 -12.56
C ARG A 629 -19.38 -31.12 -13.69
N ASN A 630 -19.36 -30.04 -14.48
CA ASN A 630 -20.31 -29.75 -15.57
C ASN A 630 -21.80 -29.94 -15.18
N LYS A 631 -22.19 -29.41 -14.02
CA LYS A 631 -23.53 -29.60 -13.43
C LYS A 631 -24.48 -28.46 -13.82
N TRP A 632 -24.81 -28.39 -15.11
CA TRP A 632 -25.62 -27.30 -15.69
C TRP A 632 -27.06 -27.26 -15.18
N ASP A 633 -27.71 -28.42 -15.04
CA ASP A 633 -29.09 -28.51 -14.51
C ASP A 633 -29.15 -28.08 -13.03
N ASP A 634 -28.11 -28.40 -12.24
CA ASP A 634 -28.01 -27.93 -10.85
C ASP A 634 -27.84 -26.40 -10.80
N ALA A 635 -27.10 -25.82 -11.75
CA ALA A 635 -26.90 -24.37 -11.85
C ALA A 635 -28.20 -23.60 -12.16
N VAL A 636 -29.06 -24.15 -13.03
CA VAL A 636 -30.39 -23.57 -13.32
C VAL A 636 -31.28 -23.58 -12.08
N ARG A 637 -31.40 -24.71 -11.36
CA ARG A 637 -32.20 -24.80 -10.13
C ARG A 637 -31.69 -23.88 -9.00
N LEU A 638 -30.37 -23.76 -8.87
CA LEU A 638 -29.75 -22.81 -7.94
C LEU A 638 -30.14 -21.36 -8.29
N THR A 639 -30.22 -21.04 -9.58
CA THR A 639 -30.57 -19.70 -10.08
C THR A 639 -32.00 -19.34 -9.74
N HIS A 640 -32.95 -20.25 -9.98
CA HIS A 640 -34.35 -20.06 -9.59
C HIS A 640 -34.49 -19.74 -8.08
N THR A 641 -33.82 -20.53 -7.23
CA THR A 641 -33.83 -20.33 -5.77
C THR A 641 -33.24 -18.98 -5.35
N ALA A 642 -32.17 -18.54 -6.04
CA ALA A 642 -31.55 -17.25 -5.76
C ALA A 642 -32.43 -16.07 -6.18
N LEU A 643 -33.07 -16.15 -7.35
CA LEU A 643 -33.97 -15.13 -7.85
C LEU A 643 -35.15 -14.89 -6.91
N LEU A 644 -35.79 -15.95 -6.41
CA LEU A 644 -36.88 -15.82 -5.43
C LEU A 644 -36.43 -15.10 -4.16
N LYS A 645 -35.20 -15.37 -3.68
CA LYS A 645 -34.63 -14.68 -2.51
C LYS A 645 -34.32 -13.21 -2.78
N ILE A 646 -33.80 -12.90 -3.96
CA ILE A 646 -33.54 -11.52 -4.41
C ILE A 646 -34.86 -10.75 -4.47
N TRP A 647 -35.84 -11.28 -5.19
CA TRP A 647 -37.16 -10.67 -5.33
C TRP A 647 -37.84 -10.42 -3.97
N THR A 648 -37.88 -11.45 -3.11
CA THR A 648 -38.47 -11.33 -1.76
C THR A 648 -37.81 -10.22 -0.93
N PHE A 649 -36.50 -10.02 -1.07
CA PHE A 649 -35.78 -8.99 -0.32
C PHE A 649 -36.00 -7.59 -0.91
N ILE A 650 -36.14 -7.50 -2.23
CA ILE A 650 -36.49 -6.27 -2.95
C ILE A 650 -37.91 -5.81 -2.59
N GLU A 651 -38.90 -6.71 -2.62
CA GLU A 651 -40.29 -6.40 -2.23
C GLU A 651 -40.39 -5.86 -0.80
N LYS A 652 -39.53 -6.35 0.12
CA LYS A 652 -39.46 -5.84 1.50
C LYS A 652 -38.83 -4.46 1.62
N LYS A 653 -38.32 -3.88 0.52
CA LYS A 653 -37.62 -2.58 0.47
C LYS A 653 -36.44 -2.47 1.44
N GLN A 654 -35.67 -3.56 1.57
CA GLN A 654 -34.58 -3.67 2.56
C GLN A 654 -33.17 -3.41 2.00
N MET A 655 -33.01 -3.30 0.67
CA MET A 655 -31.73 -2.94 0.03
C MET A 655 -31.28 -1.50 0.35
N LEU A 656 -30.01 -1.18 0.08
CA LEU A 656 -29.46 0.16 0.34
C LEU A 656 -30.07 1.21 -0.58
N MET A 657 -30.30 0.88 -1.85
CA MET A 657 -30.95 1.78 -2.81
C MET A 657 -32.33 2.28 -2.34
N HIS A 658 -33.14 1.45 -1.67
CA HIS A 658 -34.44 1.86 -1.13
C HIS A 658 -34.35 2.86 0.04
N LEU A 659 -33.21 2.90 0.73
CA LEU A 659 -33.00 3.88 1.80
C LEU A 659 -32.65 5.25 1.22
N ALA A 660 -32.00 5.31 0.06
CA ALA A 660 -31.61 6.55 -0.60
C ALA A 660 -32.85 7.41 -0.93
N GLU A 661 -33.92 6.79 -1.44
CA GLU A 661 -35.20 7.47 -1.76
C GLU A 661 -35.90 8.08 -0.54
N LYS A 662 -35.72 7.52 0.66
CA LYS A 662 -36.32 8.06 1.89
C LYS A 662 -35.58 9.28 2.43
N SER A 663 -34.30 9.44 2.06
CA SER A 663 -33.45 10.53 2.56
C SER A 663 -33.70 11.85 1.81
N THR A 664 -34.04 11.79 0.52
CA THR A 664 -34.41 12.95 -0.29
C THR A 664 -35.75 13.59 0.11
N ILE A 665 -36.64 12.84 0.79
CA ILE A 665 -37.93 13.37 1.28
C ILE A 665 -37.79 14.12 2.62
N LYS A 666 -36.63 14.05 3.30
CA LYS A 666 -36.40 14.72 4.61
C LYS A 666 -35.55 15.98 4.54
N VAL A 667 -35.24 16.49 3.34
CA VAL A 667 -34.63 17.80 3.14
C VAL A 667 -35.59 18.65 2.29
N VAL A 668 -36.64 19.15 2.93
CA VAL A 668 -37.37 20.36 2.51
C VAL A 668 -37.42 21.28 3.71
#